data_AF-A0A1L8G1L6-F1
#
_entry.id   AF-A0A1L8G1L6-F1
#
_cell.length_a   1.000
_cell.length_b   1.000
_cell.length_c   1.000
_cell.angle_alpha   90.00
_cell.angle_beta   90.00
_cell.angle_gamma   90.00
#
_symmetry.space_group_name_H-M   'P 1'
#
loop_
_entity.id
_entity.type
_entity.pdbx_description
1 polymer ?
#
loop_
_entity_poly.entity_id
_entity_poly.type
_entity_poly.pdbx_seq_one_letter_code
_entity_poly.pdbx_strand_id
1 'polypeptide(L)'
;MLPLNLFYLFLHFIYLDPASSLQTDACKLCDCSGVELLCPQQTTAIRTPALELLFSHFCFKMIPSDVFQHYQQDITRITISESDSLERIESYAFSNLSSLTELTIQNTKNLIHIGEGAFGNLPNLKYLSIGNTGIRKFPDVTKIFSSQLQFILEIYDNLHITTIPANAFQEMNNEPLILKLYRNGFEDIQSYAFNGTKLDQLFLNNNNNLQHIHNDALKGASGPNRLDITSTALEYLPSYGLEFIQVLVAEHSYYLKQLPALDKLDSLIDARLTYPSHCCAFRNMRLKEQNALLENLTKQCESITQKQFNGTNLNEIPSNLPSEHKNLTAMFFDHDEDLIADYEYLCQPKTLKCSPEPDAFNPCEDIVGYDFLRVLIWFISVLAIAGNAVVLFILLTSHCKLTVPRFLMCNLSFADFCMGIYLLLIASVDSQTKSQYYNHAIDWQTGSGCSAAGFFTVFSSELSVYTLTVITLERWHTITYAMQLDRKLRLRHAILIMLGGWIFSLVIAMLPLVGVSNYIKVSICLPMDIETPLSQAYIIFILVLNVIAFIIICACYIKIYIAVQNPELTPTNKDTKLAKKMAVLIFTDFTCMAPISFFAISAAFKVPLITVTNSKILLVLFYPVNSCANPFLYAIFTKAFRRDFFLLMSRLGCCKRQAELYRVNNFTAYTSNMKMDSLYTGPKKTSRTELHLTASDCQQLNVHEKPTSTGS
;
A
#
# COMPACT_ATOMS: atom_id res chain seq x y z
N MET A 1 82.76 -34.11 -32.65
CA MET A 1 83.76 -33.76 -31.62
C MET A 1 83.19 -32.59 -30.82
N LEU A 2 83.04 -32.74 -29.49
CA LEU A 2 83.14 -31.62 -28.53
C LEU A 2 84.42 -30.79 -28.86
N PRO A 3 84.62 -29.50 -28.45
CA PRO A 3 83.81 -28.59 -27.60
C PRO A 3 83.71 -27.13 -28.13
N LEU A 4 82.73 -26.33 -27.68
CA LEU A 4 82.81 -24.85 -27.71
C LEU A 4 81.73 -24.21 -26.80
N ASN A 5 81.73 -24.57 -25.52
CA ASN A 5 80.66 -24.20 -24.57
C ASN A 5 81.17 -23.42 -23.34
N LEU A 6 82.13 -22.51 -23.50
CA LEU A 6 82.65 -21.72 -22.38
C LEU A 6 82.92 -20.24 -22.64
N PHE A 7 82.54 -19.68 -23.80
CA PHE A 7 82.91 -18.29 -24.14
C PHE A 7 81.73 -17.30 -24.20
N TYR A 8 80.49 -17.74 -24.41
CA TYR A 8 79.34 -16.81 -24.51
C TYR A 8 78.47 -16.72 -23.25
N LEU A 9 78.75 -17.55 -22.24
CA LEU A 9 78.13 -17.48 -20.91
C LEU A 9 78.75 -16.39 -20.01
N PHE A 10 79.72 -15.61 -20.51
CA PHE A 10 80.47 -14.63 -19.70
C PHE A 10 80.24 -13.16 -20.08
N LEU A 11 79.49 -12.86 -21.15
CA LEU A 11 79.42 -11.49 -21.71
C LEU A 11 78.04 -10.83 -21.76
N HIS A 12 76.98 -11.48 -21.29
CA HIS A 12 75.67 -10.83 -21.11
C HIS A 12 75.24 -10.73 -19.65
N PHE A 13 76.22 -10.72 -18.73
CA PHE A 13 76.05 -10.43 -17.30
C PHE A 13 76.58 -9.05 -16.89
N ILE A 14 77.02 -8.22 -17.83
CA ILE A 14 77.43 -6.83 -17.57
C ILE A 14 76.36 -5.90 -18.17
N TYR A 15 75.21 -5.82 -17.50
CA TYR A 15 74.40 -4.60 -17.31
C TYR A 15 73.25 -4.93 -16.35
N LEU A 16 73.60 -5.18 -15.08
CA LEU A 16 72.79 -4.83 -13.89
C LEU A 16 72.70 -3.28 -13.87
N ASP A 17 71.66 -2.57 -13.44
CA ASP A 17 70.69 -2.70 -12.33
C ASP A 17 69.75 -1.45 -12.44
N PRO A 18 68.82 -1.11 -11.49
CA PRO A 18 67.96 -1.90 -10.59
C PRO A 18 66.48 -1.38 -10.51
N ALA A 19 65.65 -2.08 -9.74
CA ALA A 19 64.31 -1.72 -9.22
C ALA A 19 63.10 -1.99 -10.16
N SER A 20 62.09 -2.79 -9.81
CA SER A 20 61.66 -3.34 -8.52
C SER A 20 60.83 -4.62 -8.71
N SER A 21 61.34 -5.71 -8.13
CA SER A 21 60.62 -6.73 -7.36
C SER A 21 59.27 -7.27 -7.85
N LEU A 22 59.33 -8.55 -8.26
CA LEU A 22 58.52 -9.65 -7.70
C LEU A 22 57.10 -9.88 -8.28
N GLN A 23 56.96 -10.10 -9.59
CA GLN A 23 55.77 -10.84 -10.10
C GLN A 23 55.93 -11.42 -11.51
N THR A 24 56.87 -12.35 -11.75
CA THR A 24 56.97 -13.03 -13.05
C THR A 24 57.45 -14.46 -12.87
N ASP A 25 56.56 -15.38 -12.53
CA ASP A 25 56.83 -16.83 -12.59
C ASP A 25 55.58 -17.65 -12.93
N ALA A 26 54.69 -17.13 -13.79
CA ALA A 26 53.45 -17.83 -14.18
C ALA A 26 53.03 -17.57 -15.63
N CYS A 27 53.89 -17.88 -16.59
CA CYS A 27 53.48 -18.06 -18.00
C CYS A 27 54.58 -18.77 -18.80
N LYS A 28 54.60 -20.10 -18.78
CA LYS A 28 55.25 -20.88 -19.85
C LYS A 28 54.21 -21.13 -20.94
N LEU A 29 54.47 -20.52 -22.10
CA LEU A 29 53.71 -20.50 -23.35
C LEU A 29 53.33 -21.90 -23.84
N CYS A 30 52.12 -22.05 -24.41
CA CYS A 30 51.67 -23.25 -25.10
C CYS A 30 52.59 -23.56 -26.31
N ASP A 31 52.90 -24.84 -26.54
CA ASP A 31 53.75 -25.26 -27.65
C ASP A 31 52.86 -25.63 -28.86
N CYS A 32 53.09 -24.98 -30.00
CA CYS A 32 52.37 -25.24 -31.24
C CYS A 32 53.21 -26.17 -32.12
N SER A 33 52.88 -27.45 -32.13
CA SER A 33 53.46 -28.44 -33.04
C SER A 33 52.36 -29.14 -33.84
N GLY A 34 52.01 -28.59 -35.00
CA GLY A 34 50.97 -29.15 -35.87
C GLY A 34 49.54 -28.94 -35.34
N VAL A 35 48.61 -29.82 -35.71
CA VAL A 35 47.12 -29.67 -35.56
C VAL A 35 46.63 -29.78 -34.10
N GLU A 36 47.51 -29.76 -33.10
CA GLU A 36 47.16 -29.86 -31.67
C GLU A 36 47.87 -28.76 -30.86
N LEU A 37 47.11 -28.05 -30.04
CA LEU A 37 47.57 -26.94 -29.19
C LEU A 37 47.67 -27.46 -27.75
N LEU A 38 48.90 -27.72 -27.28
CA LEU A 38 49.17 -28.22 -25.92
C LEU A 38 49.64 -27.07 -25.02
N CYS A 39 48.80 -26.70 -24.06
CA CYS A 39 49.15 -25.79 -22.96
C CYS A 39 49.42 -26.59 -21.67
N PRO A 40 50.45 -26.26 -20.86
CA PRO A 40 50.76 -27.04 -19.68
C PRO A 40 49.76 -26.76 -18.57
N GLN A 41 49.07 -27.84 -18.17
CA GLN A 41 48.09 -28.01 -17.08
C GLN A 41 46.69 -27.39 -17.30
N GLN A 42 45.76 -28.31 -17.60
CA GLN A 42 44.29 -28.21 -17.64
C GLN A 42 43.59 -27.59 -18.87
N THR A 43 44.19 -27.66 -20.05
CA THR A 43 43.45 -27.48 -21.32
C THR A 43 43.30 -28.83 -22.00
N THR A 44 42.19 -29.52 -21.74
CA THR A 44 41.84 -30.77 -22.43
C THR A 44 40.97 -30.45 -23.63
N ALA A 45 41.53 -30.47 -24.84
CA ALA A 45 40.74 -30.62 -26.05
C ALA A 45 40.39 -32.12 -26.19
N ILE A 46 39.12 -32.47 -25.93
CA ILE A 46 38.66 -33.87 -26.05
C ILE A 46 38.25 -34.11 -27.51
N ARG A 47 38.89 -35.07 -28.18
CA ARG A 47 38.54 -35.47 -29.55
C ARG A 47 37.33 -36.41 -29.54
N THR A 48 36.14 -35.83 -29.58
CA THR A 48 34.89 -36.51 -29.97
C THR A 48 34.63 -36.32 -31.47
N PRO A 49 33.72 -37.08 -32.13
CA PRO A 49 33.37 -36.86 -33.55
C PRO A 49 32.77 -35.46 -33.84
N ALA A 50 32.41 -34.72 -32.79
CA ALA A 50 32.18 -33.28 -32.77
C ALA A 50 33.28 -32.61 -31.92
N LEU A 51 33.89 -31.51 -32.35
CA LEU A 51 34.99 -30.86 -31.64
C LEU A 51 34.43 -29.91 -30.57
N GLU A 52 34.62 -30.25 -29.29
CA GLU A 52 34.28 -29.39 -28.15
C GLU A 52 35.55 -28.73 -27.60
N LEU A 53 35.55 -27.40 -27.49
CA LEU A 53 36.67 -26.62 -26.99
C LEU A 53 36.36 -26.04 -25.61
N LEU A 54 37.15 -26.43 -24.61
CA LEU A 54 37.08 -25.91 -23.24
C LEU A 54 38.35 -25.14 -22.91
N PHE A 55 38.20 -23.83 -22.68
CA PHE A 55 39.25 -22.93 -22.24
C PHE A 55 39.01 -22.55 -20.78
N SER A 56 39.74 -23.19 -19.87
CA SER A 56 39.75 -22.85 -18.44
C SER A 56 41.15 -22.48 -17.93
N HIS A 57 41.21 -21.58 -16.95
CA HIS A 57 42.44 -21.17 -16.24
C HIS A 57 43.61 -20.72 -17.12
N PHE A 58 43.33 -20.21 -18.32
CA PHE A 58 44.37 -19.77 -19.23
C PHE A 58 44.85 -18.35 -18.91
N CYS A 59 46.11 -18.08 -19.27
CA CYS A 59 46.83 -16.85 -18.92
C CYS A 59 46.89 -15.81 -20.06
N PHE A 60 46.27 -16.05 -21.21
CA PHE A 60 46.23 -15.06 -22.29
C PHE A 60 45.24 -13.92 -21.98
N LYS A 61 45.68 -12.70 -22.25
CA LYS A 61 44.90 -11.47 -22.02
C LYS A 61 43.83 -11.19 -23.07
N MET A 62 43.96 -11.79 -24.25
CA MET A 62 43.15 -11.47 -25.41
C MET A 62 42.81 -12.72 -26.22
N ILE A 63 41.57 -12.81 -26.70
CA ILE A 63 41.18 -13.72 -27.78
C ILE A 63 41.24 -12.94 -29.10
N PRO A 64 42.14 -13.30 -30.04
CA PRO A 64 42.30 -12.58 -31.29
C PRO A 64 41.18 -12.88 -32.28
N SER A 65 41.04 -12.02 -33.28
CA SER A 65 40.14 -12.21 -34.42
C SER A 65 40.45 -13.50 -35.18
N ASP A 66 39.42 -14.14 -35.74
CA ASP A 66 39.53 -15.28 -36.65
C ASP A 66 40.29 -16.51 -36.11
N VAL A 67 40.45 -16.62 -34.78
CA VAL A 67 41.20 -17.70 -34.13
C VAL A 67 40.66 -19.11 -34.43
N PHE A 68 39.38 -19.23 -34.74
CA PHE A 68 38.70 -20.49 -35.05
C PHE A 68 38.45 -20.72 -36.54
N GLN A 69 39.02 -19.89 -37.43
CA GLN A 69 38.71 -19.90 -38.86
C GLN A 69 39.02 -21.23 -39.57
N HIS A 70 39.97 -22.03 -39.05
CA HIS A 70 40.32 -23.33 -39.64
C HIS A 70 39.41 -24.48 -39.23
N TYR A 71 38.52 -24.29 -38.24
CA TYR A 71 37.69 -25.33 -37.65
C TYR A 71 36.18 -25.08 -37.82
N GLN A 72 35.81 -24.31 -38.85
CA GLN A 72 34.43 -23.81 -39.08
C GLN A 72 33.35 -24.90 -39.10
N GLN A 73 33.70 -26.09 -39.60
CA GLN A 73 32.77 -27.22 -39.77
C GLN A 73 32.83 -28.24 -38.63
N ASP A 74 33.84 -28.17 -37.75
CA ASP A 74 34.11 -29.21 -36.76
C ASP A 74 33.66 -28.80 -35.35
N ILE A 75 33.76 -27.51 -35.02
CA ILE A 75 33.48 -27.02 -33.67
C ILE A 75 31.97 -26.97 -33.44
N THR A 76 31.51 -27.67 -32.41
CA THR A 76 30.10 -27.67 -31.98
C THR A 76 29.85 -26.93 -30.68
N ARG A 77 30.83 -26.88 -29.78
CA ARG A 77 30.73 -26.26 -28.45
C ARG A 77 32.02 -25.52 -28.11
N ILE A 78 31.89 -24.28 -27.65
CA ILE A 78 33.01 -23.50 -27.09
C ILE A 78 32.62 -23.03 -25.69
N THR A 79 33.46 -23.34 -24.71
CA THR A 79 33.31 -22.88 -23.33
C THR A 79 34.58 -22.16 -22.90
N ILE A 80 34.44 -20.90 -22.51
CA ILE A 80 35.48 -20.06 -21.92
C ILE A 80 35.07 -19.80 -20.48
N SER A 81 35.83 -20.33 -19.53
CA SER A 81 35.47 -20.23 -18.11
C SER A 81 36.66 -20.01 -17.20
N GLU A 82 36.44 -19.37 -16.05
CA GLU A 82 37.41 -19.36 -14.94
C GLU A 82 38.81 -18.84 -15.33
N SER A 83 38.84 -17.77 -16.14
CA SER A 83 40.07 -17.07 -16.50
C SER A 83 40.11 -15.69 -15.85
N ASP A 84 41.10 -15.50 -14.97
CA ASP A 84 41.40 -14.21 -14.35
C ASP A 84 42.32 -13.35 -15.24
N SER A 85 42.86 -13.89 -16.33
CA SER A 85 43.78 -13.13 -17.20
C SER A 85 43.11 -12.51 -18.41
N LEU A 86 41.97 -13.05 -18.87
CA LEU A 86 41.28 -12.55 -20.06
C LEU A 86 40.74 -11.14 -19.82
N GLU A 87 41.21 -10.17 -20.60
CA GLU A 87 40.80 -8.77 -20.53
C GLU A 87 39.94 -8.35 -21.74
N ARG A 88 40.17 -8.96 -22.91
CA ARG A 88 39.51 -8.57 -24.17
C ARG A 88 39.20 -9.74 -25.12
N ILE A 89 38.07 -9.66 -25.80
CA ILE A 89 37.74 -10.45 -27.00
C ILE A 89 37.70 -9.48 -28.18
N GLU A 90 38.50 -9.75 -29.23
CA GLU A 90 38.54 -8.90 -30.42
C GLU A 90 37.34 -9.16 -31.35
N SER A 91 37.09 -8.24 -32.28
CA SER A 91 36.05 -8.39 -33.30
C SER A 91 36.27 -9.64 -34.16
N TYR A 92 35.19 -10.27 -34.62
CA TYR A 92 35.23 -11.49 -35.43
C TYR A 92 35.93 -12.69 -34.78
N ALA A 93 36.11 -12.71 -33.45
CA ALA A 93 36.70 -13.84 -32.74
C ALA A 93 35.92 -15.15 -32.94
N PHE A 94 34.58 -15.08 -32.95
CA PHE A 94 33.67 -16.20 -33.19
C PHE A 94 32.89 -15.95 -34.49
N SER A 95 33.59 -16.05 -35.62
CA SER A 95 33.02 -15.77 -36.95
C SER A 95 32.91 -17.04 -37.81
N ASN A 96 31.82 -17.16 -38.57
CA ASN A 96 31.62 -18.19 -39.61
C ASN A 96 31.70 -19.66 -39.12
N LEU A 97 31.29 -19.93 -37.87
CA LEU A 97 31.29 -21.27 -37.31
C LEU A 97 29.94 -21.95 -37.57
N SER A 98 29.82 -22.64 -38.70
CA SER A 98 28.55 -23.22 -39.16
C SER A 98 28.05 -24.36 -38.28
N SER A 99 28.94 -25.09 -37.60
CA SER A 99 28.57 -26.24 -36.76
C SER A 99 28.37 -25.88 -35.28
N LEU A 100 28.66 -24.64 -34.89
CA LEU A 100 28.62 -24.20 -33.49
C LEU A 100 27.17 -24.14 -33.00
N THR A 101 26.88 -24.88 -31.94
CA THR A 101 25.56 -24.92 -31.30
C THR A 101 25.54 -24.23 -29.94
N GLU A 102 26.68 -24.20 -29.24
CA GLU A 102 26.77 -23.66 -27.89
C GLU A 102 28.05 -22.84 -27.68
N LEU A 103 27.90 -21.62 -27.17
CA LEU A 103 28.99 -20.72 -26.82
C LEU A 103 28.77 -20.14 -25.41
N THR A 104 29.69 -20.42 -24.50
CA THR A 104 29.60 -19.99 -23.11
C THR A 104 30.85 -19.22 -22.71
N ILE A 105 30.69 -18.02 -22.17
CA ILE A 105 31.73 -17.17 -21.60
C ILE A 105 31.32 -16.86 -20.17
N GLN A 106 31.94 -17.51 -19.18
CA GLN A 106 31.53 -17.39 -17.79
C GLN A 106 32.70 -17.21 -16.83
N ASN A 107 32.47 -16.57 -15.67
CA ASN A 107 33.49 -16.43 -14.62
C ASN A 107 34.81 -15.83 -15.14
N THR A 108 34.72 -14.77 -15.97
CA THR A 108 35.88 -14.04 -16.52
C THR A 108 35.82 -12.59 -16.06
N LYS A 109 36.05 -12.36 -14.77
CA LYS A 109 35.78 -11.07 -14.09
C LYS A 109 36.58 -9.90 -14.65
N ASN A 110 37.77 -10.17 -15.21
CA ASN A 110 38.64 -9.15 -15.79
C ASN A 110 38.34 -8.88 -17.26
N LEU A 111 37.42 -9.62 -17.90
CA LEU A 111 36.99 -9.36 -19.26
C LEU A 111 36.15 -8.08 -19.29
N ILE A 112 36.71 -7.00 -19.81
CA ILE A 112 36.07 -5.67 -19.80
C ILE A 112 35.48 -5.32 -21.18
N HIS A 113 36.02 -5.90 -22.24
CA HIS A 113 35.67 -5.52 -23.61
C HIS A 113 35.47 -6.74 -24.52
N ILE A 114 34.31 -6.77 -25.18
CA ILE A 114 33.99 -7.66 -26.30
C ILE A 114 33.86 -6.77 -27.54
N GLY A 115 34.67 -7.04 -28.57
CA GLY A 115 34.66 -6.27 -29.81
C GLY A 115 33.31 -6.32 -30.54
N GLU A 116 32.96 -5.25 -31.23
CA GLU A 116 31.76 -5.21 -32.06
C GLU A 116 31.83 -6.27 -33.15
N GLY A 117 30.74 -7.00 -33.38
CA GLY A 117 30.73 -8.17 -34.26
C GLY A 117 31.65 -9.31 -33.85
N ALA A 118 32.05 -9.43 -32.57
CA ALA A 118 32.78 -10.61 -32.08
C ALA A 118 32.04 -11.92 -32.36
N PHE A 119 30.70 -11.89 -32.34
CA PHE A 119 29.83 -12.99 -32.71
C PHE A 119 29.27 -12.74 -34.11
N GLY A 120 29.71 -13.51 -35.10
CA GLY A 120 29.37 -13.28 -36.51
C GLY A 120 29.01 -14.55 -37.26
N ASN A 121 27.87 -14.57 -37.93
CA ASN A 121 27.42 -15.65 -38.83
C ASN A 121 27.52 -17.05 -38.18
N LEU A 122 26.64 -17.30 -37.21
CA LEU A 122 26.56 -18.51 -36.41
C LEU A 122 25.17 -19.16 -36.60
N PRO A 123 24.89 -19.76 -37.77
CA PRO A 123 23.54 -20.14 -38.19
C PRO A 123 22.89 -21.25 -37.35
N ASN A 124 23.71 -22.09 -36.70
CA ASN A 124 23.25 -23.22 -35.89
C ASN A 124 23.37 -23.00 -34.38
N LEU A 125 23.69 -21.77 -33.95
CA LEU A 125 23.82 -21.45 -32.54
C LEU A 125 22.46 -21.54 -31.84
N LYS A 126 22.38 -22.34 -30.76
CA LYS A 126 21.18 -22.55 -29.95
C LYS A 126 21.28 -21.88 -28.59
N TYR A 127 22.49 -21.80 -28.03
CA TYR A 127 22.72 -21.27 -26.69
C TYR A 127 23.96 -20.36 -26.68
N LEU A 128 23.76 -19.11 -26.28
CA LEU A 128 24.83 -18.15 -26.02
C LEU A 128 24.71 -17.67 -24.58
N SER A 129 25.77 -17.86 -23.79
CA SER A 129 25.81 -17.48 -22.39
C SER A 129 27.00 -16.57 -22.07
N ILE A 130 26.73 -15.43 -21.44
CA ILE A 130 27.73 -14.45 -21.00
C ILE A 130 27.48 -14.11 -19.53
N GLY A 131 28.27 -14.72 -18.65
CA GLY A 131 28.03 -14.77 -17.21
C GLY A 131 29.18 -14.25 -16.36
N ASN A 132 28.92 -13.46 -15.33
CA ASN A 132 29.94 -13.10 -14.32
C ASN A 132 31.24 -12.56 -14.95
N THR A 133 31.09 -11.53 -15.79
CA THR A 133 32.20 -10.85 -16.47
C THR A 133 32.30 -9.38 -16.05
N GLY A 134 33.41 -8.73 -16.40
CA GLY A 134 33.66 -7.31 -16.13
C GLY A 134 33.17 -6.35 -17.22
N ILE A 135 32.37 -6.83 -18.19
CA ILE A 135 31.98 -6.03 -19.36
C ILE A 135 31.10 -4.84 -18.98
N ARG A 136 31.35 -3.70 -19.61
CA ARG A 136 30.67 -2.42 -19.32
C ARG A 136 29.65 -2.01 -20.38
N LYS A 137 29.75 -2.59 -21.57
CA LYS A 137 28.85 -2.33 -22.70
C LYS A 137 28.08 -3.61 -23.01
N PHE A 138 26.84 -3.44 -23.46
CA PHE A 138 26.04 -4.55 -23.97
C PHE A 138 26.75 -5.17 -25.19
N PRO A 139 26.93 -6.51 -25.25
CA PRO A 139 27.63 -7.16 -26.35
C PRO A 139 26.82 -7.05 -27.66
N ASP A 140 27.51 -6.81 -28.77
CA ASP A 140 26.88 -6.78 -30.10
C ASP A 140 26.56 -8.21 -30.56
N VAL A 141 25.27 -8.55 -30.53
CA VAL A 141 24.72 -9.85 -30.95
C VAL A 141 23.98 -9.78 -32.29
N THR A 142 23.92 -8.60 -32.90
CA THR A 142 23.11 -8.36 -34.13
C THR A 142 23.60 -9.17 -35.33
N LYS A 143 24.88 -9.55 -35.35
CA LYS A 143 25.51 -10.27 -36.47
C LYS A 143 25.50 -11.80 -36.33
N ILE A 144 24.79 -12.36 -35.35
CA ILE A 144 24.74 -13.83 -35.13
C ILE A 144 24.00 -14.54 -36.26
N PHE A 145 22.84 -14.03 -36.70
CA PHE A 145 21.99 -14.63 -37.76
C PHE A 145 21.68 -16.12 -37.56
N SER A 146 21.31 -16.53 -36.34
CA SER A 146 20.90 -17.91 -36.09
C SER A 146 19.56 -18.22 -36.76
N SER A 147 19.38 -19.47 -37.20
CA SER A 147 18.11 -19.98 -37.76
C SER A 147 17.53 -21.13 -36.91
N GLN A 148 17.97 -21.24 -35.66
CA GLN A 148 17.50 -22.29 -34.76
C GLN A 148 16.23 -21.88 -34.00
N LEU A 149 15.30 -22.83 -33.87
CA LEU A 149 14.12 -22.70 -33.00
C LEU A 149 14.56 -22.64 -31.53
N GLN A 150 13.87 -21.82 -30.73
CA GLN A 150 14.12 -21.66 -29.29
C GLN A 150 15.56 -21.28 -28.94
N PHE A 151 16.17 -20.38 -29.72
CA PHE A 151 17.47 -19.80 -29.37
C PHE A 151 17.41 -19.14 -27.99
N ILE A 152 18.36 -19.48 -27.11
CA ILE A 152 18.46 -18.92 -25.76
C ILE A 152 19.69 -18.03 -25.70
N LEU A 153 19.47 -16.76 -25.40
CA LEU A 153 20.53 -15.81 -25.04
C LEU A 153 20.46 -15.52 -23.55
N GLU A 154 21.53 -15.86 -22.84
CA GLU A 154 21.64 -15.73 -21.40
C GLU A 154 22.78 -14.77 -21.04
N ILE A 155 22.44 -13.62 -20.46
CA ILE A 155 23.39 -12.62 -19.97
C ILE A 155 23.09 -12.41 -18.50
N TYR A 156 24.05 -12.74 -17.62
CA TYR A 156 23.80 -12.74 -16.19
C TYR A 156 25.03 -12.38 -15.34
N ASP A 157 24.80 -11.87 -14.13
CA ASP A 157 25.84 -11.51 -13.18
C ASP A 157 26.88 -10.50 -13.76
N ASN A 158 26.51 -9.71 -14.78
CA ASN A 158 27.35 -8.63 -15.34
C ASN A 158 26.95 -7.28 -14.72
N LEU A 159 27.53 -6.98 -13.57
CA LEU A 159 27.14 -5.84 -12.72
C LEU A 159 27.49 -4.46 -13.30
N HIS A 160 28.33 -4.41 -14.34
CA HIS A 160 28.78 -3.14 -14.94
C HIS A 160 28.06 -2.76 -16.22
N ILE A 161 27.14 -3.60 -16.72
CA ILE A 161 26.29 -3.24 -17.87
C ILE A 161 25.05 -2.55 -17.34
N THR A 162 24.91 -1.26 -17.63
CA THR A 162 23.84 -0.42 -17.08
C THR A 162 22.67 -0.23 -18.02
N THR A 163 22.82 -0.47 -19.32
CA THR A 163 21.79 -0.13 -20.30
C THR A 163 21.67 -1.17 -21.40
N ILE A 164 20.45 -1.49 -21.80
CA ILE A 164 20.17 -2.22 -23.04
C ILE A 164 19.90 -1.18 -24.14
N PRO A 165 20.77 -1.09 -25.17
CA PRO A 165 20.65 -0.08 -26.20
C PRO A 165 19.49 -0.37 -27.17
N ALA A 166 19.07 0.66 -27.91
CA ALA A 166 18.11 0.49 -29.01
C ALA A 166 18.62 -0.52 -30.05
N ASN A 167 17.71 -1.36 -30.58
CA ASN A 167 17.98 -2.39 -31.59
C ASN A 167 19.06 -3.42 -31.19
N ALA A 168 19.30 -3.65 -29.90
CA ALA A 168 20.37 -4.53 -29.39
C ALA A 168 20.31 -5.97 -29.96
N PHE A 169 19.12 -6.41 -30.35
CA PHE A 169 18.84 -7.78 -30.78
C PHE A 169 18.31 -7.86 -32.22
N GLN A 170 18.33 -6.74 -32.96
CA GLN A 170 17.76 -6.67 -34.30
C GLN A 170 18.45 -7.69 -35.23
N GLU A 171 17.64 -8.44 -35.99
CA GLU A 171 18.10 -9.41 -37.00
C GLU A 171 18.96 -10.57 -36.46
N MET A 172 19.05 -10.75 -35.14
CA MET A 172 19.84 -11.82 -34.51
C MET A 172 19.29 -13.23 -34.82
N ASN A 173 17.95 -13.38 -34.83
CA ASN A 173 17.26 -14.64 -35.10
C ASN A 173 15.90 -14.36 -35.79
N ASN A 174 15.53 -15.21 -36.75
CA ASN A 174 14.23 -15.14 -37.43
C ASN A 174 13.13 -15.96 -36.74
N GLU A 175 13.49 -16.81 -35.78
CA GLU A 175 12.61 -17.66 -34.99
C GLU A 175 12.38 -17.12 -33.57
N PRO A 176 11.30 -17.53 -32.87
CA PRO A 176 11.06 -17.16 -31.48
C PRO A 176 12.22 -17.54 -30.57
N LEU A 177 12.66 -16.59 -29.75
CA LEU A 177 13.83 -16.73 -28.87
C LEU A 177 13.51 -16.40 -27.41
N ILE A 178 14.35 -16.92 -26.52
CA ILE A 178 14.25 -16.72 -25.07
C ILE A 178 15.42 -15.84 -24.62
N LEU A 179 15.08 -14.68 -24.04
CA LEU A 179 16.05 -13.76 -23.47
C LEU A 179 16.09 -13.91 -21.95
N LYS A 180 17.24 -14.34 -21.43
CA LYS A 180 17.52 -14.43 -20.00
C LYS A 180 18.53 -13.36 -19.60
N LEU A 181 18.04 -12.22 -19.13
CA LEU A 181 18.81 -11.02 -18.86
C LEU A 181 18.74 -10.66 -17.36
N TYR A 182 19.09 -11.60 -16.49
CA TYR A 182 18.86 -11.51 -15.04
C TYR A 182 20.14 -11.21 -14.25
N ARG A 183 19.99 -10.62 -13.05
CA ARG A 183 21.12 -10.28 -12.14
C ARG A 183 22.24 -9.43 -12.78
N ASN A 184 21.92 -8.55 -13.71
CA ASN A 184 22.88 -7.58 -14.27
C ASN A 184 22.76 -6.22 -13.57
N GLY A 185 23.65 -5.30 -13.95
CA GLY A 185 23.64 -3.92 -13.46
C GLY A 185 22.66 -2.99 -14.17
N PHE A 186 21.65 -3.50 -14.88
CA PHE A 186 20.78 -2.67 -15.71
C PHE A 186 20.03 -1.62 -14.87
N GLU A 187 20.03 -0.39 -15.35
CA GLU A 187 19.33 0.77 -14.82
C GLU A 187 18.21 1.23 -15.76
N ASP A 188 18.48 1.17 -17.08
CA ASP A 188 17.59 1.67 -18.14
C ASP A 188 17.51 0.71 -19.34
N ILE A 189 16.31 0.56 -19.91
CA ILE A 189 16.07 -0.13 -21.18
C ILE A 189 15.50 0.88 -22.18
N GLN A 190 16.29 1.15 -23.24
CA GLN A 190 15.99 2.20 -24.20
C GLN A 190 14.78 1.87 -25.09
N SER A 191 14.23 2.90 -25.72
CA SER A 191 13.18 2.76 -26.74
C SER A 191 13.68 1.87 -27.90
N TYR A 192 12.80 1.01 -28.43
CA TYR A 192 13.12 0.07 -29.51
C TYR A 192 14.26 -0.92 -29.19
N ALA A 193 14.59 -1.16 -27.91
CA ALA A 193 15.61 -2.13 -27.51
C ALA A 193 15.39 -3.53 -28.11
N PHE A 194 14.13 -3.96 -28.20
CA PHE A 194 13.73 -5.28 -28.71
C PHE A 194 13.17 -5.23 -30.13
N ASN A 195 13.34 -4.14 -30.86
CA ASN A 195 12.79 -3.98 -32.21
C ASN A 195 13.29 -5.06 -33.17
N GLY A 196 12.39 -5.60 -34.00
CA GLY A 196 12.69 -6.64 -34.99
C GLY A 196 12.94 -8.02 -34.40
N THR A 197 12.55 -8.26 -33.14
CA THR A 197 12.72 -9.57 -32.48
C THR A 197 11.41 -10.32 -32.28
N LYS A 198 11.48 -11.65 -32.33
CA LYS A 198 10.40 -12.53 -31.91
C LYS A 198 10.71 -13.11 -30.54
N LEU A 199 10.02 -12.64 -29.51
CA LEU A 199 10.24 -13.03 -28.12
C LEU A 199 9.21 -14.06 -27.68
N ASP A 200 9.67 -15.22 -27.21
CA ASP A 200 8.81 -16.15 -26.45
C ASP A 200 8.81 -15.75 -24.98
N GLN A 201 9.99 -15.61 -24.36
CA GLN A 201 10.13 -15.29 -22.94
C GLN A 201 11.22 -14.25 -22.72
N LEU A 202 10.94 -13.28 -21.85
CA LEU A 202 11.85 -12.23 -21.44
C LEU A 202 11.99 -12.22 -19.92
N PHE A 203 13.17 -12.57 -19.44
CA PHE A 203 13.52 -12.56 -18.03
C PHE A 203 14.44 -11.37 -17.74
N LEU A 204 13.95 -10.44 -16.92
CA LEU A 204 14.64 -9.26 -16.40
C LEU A 204 14.74 -9.31 -14.86
N ASN A 205 14.57 -10.49 -14.27
CA ASN A 205 14.53 -10.67 -12.83
C ASN A 205 15.88 -10.34 -12.16
N ASN A 206 15.81 -9.89 -10.92
CA ASN A 206 16.95 -9.56 -10.05
C ASN A 206 17.89 -8.47 -10.60
N ASN A 207 17.44 -7.65 -11.55
CA ASN A 207 18.10 -6.40 -11.89
C ASN A 207 17.65 -5.32 -10.90
N ASN A 208 18.28 -5.30 -9.71
CA ASN A 208 17.83 -4.48 -8.58
C ASN A 208 17.85 -2.97 -8.85
N ASN A 209 18.66 -2.51 -9.81
CA ASN A 209 18.79 -1.09 -10.15
C ASN A 209 17.92 -0.68 -11.35
N LEU A 210 17.20 -1.62 -11.99
CA LEU A 210 16.41 -1.35 -13.18
C LEU A 210 15.19 -0.52 -12.81
N GLN A 211 15.22 0.77 -13.15
CA GLN A 211 14.19 1.74 -12.79
C GLN A 211 13.24 2.04 -13.95
N HIS A 212 13.75 2.01 -15.19
CA HIS A 212 13.00 2.45 -16.35
C HIS A 212 13.06 1.46 -17.50
N ILE A 213 11.87 1.11 -18.00
CA ILE A 213 11.68 0.53 -19.33
C ILE A 213 10.92 1.57 -20.12
N HIS A 214 11.55 2.11 -21.16
CA HIS A 214 10.91 3.08 -22.03
C HIS A 214 9.60 2.54 -22.62
N ASN A 215 8.59 3.40 -22.77
CA ASN A 215 7.26 2.98 -23.27
C ASN A 215 7.31 2.29 -24.64
N ASP A 216 8.26 2.66 -25.50
CA ASP A 216 8.47 2.09 -26.84
C ASP A 216 9.52 0.96 -26.86
N ALA A 217 10.00 0.46 -25.71
CA ALA A 217 11.06 -0.54 -25.65
C ALA A 217 10.70 -1.85 -26.39
N LEU A 218 9.45 -2.29 -26.26
CA LEU A 218 8.90 -3.50 -26.91
C LEU A 218 8.27 -3.22 -28.28
N LYS A 219 8.37 -1.98 -28.78
CA LYS A 219 7.75 -1.62 -30.06
C LYS A 219 8.54 -2.26 -31.21
N GLY A 220 7.81 -2.95 -32.09
CA GLY A 220 8.41 -3.71 -33.20
C GLY A 220 8.91 -5.11 -32.81
N ALA A 221 8.76 -5.52 -31.54
CA ALA A 221 8.92 -6.90 -31.12
C ALA A 221 7.58 -7.65 -31.26
N SER A 222 7.62 -8.95 -31.57
CA SER A 222 6.45 -9.83 -31.42
C SER A 222 6.59 -10.64 -30.13
N GLY A 223 5.60 -10.60 -29.25
CA GLY A 223 5.72 -11.11 -27.87
C GLY A 223 6.21 -10.04 -26.89
N PRO A 224 6.69 -10.40 -25.68
CA PRO A 224 6.88 -11.75 -25.15
C PRO A 224 5.58 -12.41 -24.67
N ASN A 225 5.54 -13.75 -24.65
CA ASN A 225 4.48 -14.53 -24.01
C ASN A 225 4.64 -14.55 -22.48
N ARG A 226 5.89 -14.55 -21.99
CA ARG A 226 6.22 -14.48 -20.56
C ARG A 226 7.17 -13.33 -20.27
N LEU A 227 6.80 -12.48 -19.31
CA LEU A 227 7.63 -11.39 -18.80
C LEU A 227 7.90 -11.61 -17.30
N ASP A 228 9.18 -11.72 -16.93
CA ASP A 228 9.59 -11.84 -15.54
C ASP A 228 10.44 -10.63 -15.13
N ILE A 229 9.89 -9.80 -14.24
CA ILE A 229 10.50 -8.58 -13.70
C ILE A 229 10.64 -8.67 -12.17
N THR A 230 10.73 -9.89 -11.64
CA THR A 230 10.89 -10.16 -10.20
C THR A 230 12.10 -9.42 -9.62
N SER A 231 11.97 -8.83 -8.44
CA SER A 231 13.05 -8.10 -7.75
C SER A 231 13.71 -7.02 -8.62
N THR A 232 12.90 -6.15 -9.22
CA THR A 232 13.35 -4.95 -9.95
C THR A 232 12.89 -3.68 -9.26
N ALA A 233 13.52 -2.55 -9.58
CA ALA A 233 13.13 -1.21 -9.09
C ALA A 233 12.19 -0.47 -10.04
N LEU A 234 11.48 -1.19 -10.91
CA LEU A 234 10.58 -0.62 -11.90
C LEU A 234 9.39 0.07 -11.23
N GLU A 235 9.15 1.33 -11.60
CA GLU A 235 7.98 2.07 -11.12
C GLU A 235 6.72 1.80 -11.95
N TYR A 236 6.89 1.55 -13.25
CA TYR A 236 5.80 1.31 -14.19
C TYR A 236 6.20 0.30 -15.27
N LEU A 237 5.19 -0.39 -15.82
CA LEU A 237 5.32 -1.22 -17.02
C LEU A 237 5.16 -0.36 -18.28
N PRO A 238 5.80 -0.73 -19.41
CA PRO A 238 5.68 0.02 -20.66
C PRO A 238 4.25 -0.01 -21.21
N SER A 239 3.85 1.06 -21.88
CA SER A 239 2.49 1.22 -22.40
C SER A 239 2.16 0.42 -23.67
N TYR A 240 3.17 -0.14 -24.36
CA TYR A 240 3.03 -0.86 -25.62
C TYR A 240 3.74 -2.21 -25.55
N GLY A 241 3.30 -3.16 -26.37
CA GLY A 241 3.93 -4.49 -26.47
C GLY A 241 3.57 -5.47 -25.34
N LEU A 242 2.59 -5.14 -24.50
CA LEU A 242 2.09 -6.04 -23.43
C LEU A 242 0.93 -6.94 -23.89
N GLU A 243 0.37 -6.69 -25.07
CA GLU A 243 -0.86 -7.33 -25.59
C GLU A 243 -0.75 -8.86 -25.72
N PHE A 244 0.46 -9.36 -25.92
CA PHE A 244 0.76 -10.79 -26.10
C PHE A 244 1.16 -11.51 -24.80
N ILE A 245 1.32 -10.78 -23.69
CA ILE A 245 1.81 -11.37 -22.44
C ILE A 245 0.72 -12.27 -21.85
N GLN A 246 1.05 -13.56 -21.72
CA GLN A 246 0.23 -14.57 -21.07
C GLN A 246 0.63 -14.79 -19.60
N VAL A 247 1.92 -14.65 -19.29
CA VAL A 247 2.45 -14.84 -17.94
C VAL A 247 3.26 -13.61 -17.51
N LEU A 248 2.78 -12.90 -16.49
CA LEU A 248 3.47 -11.77 -15.87
C LEU A 248 3.95 -12.16 -14.47
N VAL A 249 5.25 -12.04 -14.23
CA VAL A 249 5.86 -12.30 -12.91
C VAL A 249 6.56 -11.03 -12.44
N ALA A 250 6.11 -10.48 -11.32
CA ALA A 250 6.56 -9.25 -10.69
C ALA A 250 6.55 -9.42 -9.16
N GLU A 251 7.13 -10.52 -8.67
CA GLU A 251 7.28 -10.78 -7.24
C GLU A 251 8.43 -9.93 -6.67
N HIS A 252 8.30 -9.47 -5.42
CA HIS A 252 9.31 -8.63 -4.74
C HIS A 252 9.69 -7.33 -5.48
N SER A 253 8.82 -6.83 -6.36
CA SER A 253 8.99 -5.59 -7.12
C SER A 253 8.17 -4.46 -6.48
N TYR A 254 8.61 -4.01 -5.31
CA TYR A 254 7.89 -3.07 -4.44
C TYR A 254 7.75 -1.64 -5.00
N TYR A 255 8.53 -1.28 -6.02
CA TYR A 255 8.40 0.03 -6.67
C TYR A 255 7.27 0.04 -7.71
N LEU A 256 6.84 -1.13 -8.18
CA LEU A 256 5.75 -1.26 -9.14
C LEU A 256 4.42 -1.14 -8.42
N LYS A 257 3.99 0.09 -8.15
CA LYS A 257 2.75 0.36 -7.40
C LYS A 257 1.51 0.39 -8.27
N GLN A 258 1.67 0.67 -9.56
CA GLN A 258 0.57 0.83 -10.52
C GLN A 258 0.70 -0.18 -11.66
N LEU A 259 -0.44 -0.72 -12.08
CA LEU A 259 -0.53 -1.51 -13.30
C LEU A 259 -1.02 -0.67 -14.48
N PRO A 260 -0.60 -1.01 -15.71
CA PRO A 260 -1.14 -0.39 -16.91
C PRO A 260 -2.64 -0.68 -17.03
N ALA A 261 -3.30 0.07 -17.90
CA ALA A 261 -4.70 -0.15 -18.20
C ALA A 261 -4.92 -1.60 -18.67
N LEU A 262 -5.97 -2.23 -18.15
CA LEU A 262 -6.13 -3.68 -18.24
C LEU A 262 -6.45 -4.17 -19.67
N ASP A 263 -6.98 -3.29 -20.51
CA ASP A 263 -7.16 -3.48 -21.97
C ASP A 263 -5.84 -3.73 -22.71
N LYS A 264 -4.70 -3.43 -22.07
CA LYS A 264 -3.38 -3.72 -22.64
C LYS A 264 -2.87 -5.11 -22.29
N LEU A 265 -3.58 -5.84 -21.42
CA LEU A 265 -3.21 -7.15 -20.89
C LEU A 265 -4.28 -8.21 -21.26
N ASP A 266 -4.86 -8.10 -22.45
CA ASP A 266 -5.97 -8.95 -22.90
C ASP A 266 -5.62 -10.44 -22.97
N SER A 267 -4.36 -10.79 -23.25
CA SER A 267 -3.92 -12.19 -23.37
C SER A 267 -3.47 -12.82 -22.04
N LEU A 268 -3.57 -12.10 -20.92
CA LEU A 268 -2.98 -12.53 -19.64
C LEU A 268 -3.74 -13.72 -19.04
N ILE A 269 -3.01 -14.78 -18.66
CA ILE A 269 -3.55 -16.03 -18.10
C ILE A 269 -3.01 -16.28 -16.68
N ASP A 270 -1.79 -15.86 -16.38
CA ASP A 270 -1.17 -16.00 -15.06
C ASP A 270 -0.43 -14.73 -14.65
N ALA A 271 -0.72 -14.22 -13.46
CA ALA A 271 -0.13 -13.00 -12.91
C ALA A 271 0.39 -13.27 -11.49
N ARG A 272 1.71 -13.30 -11.31
CA ARG A 272 2.34 -13.41 -9.99
C ARG A 272 2.94 -12.06 -9.62
N LEU A 273 2.30 -11.36 -8.70
CA LEU A 273 2.55 -9.95 -8.39
C LEU A 273 3.05 -9.79 -6.95
N THR A 274 3.47 -8.58 -6.61
CA THR A 274 3.90 -8.25 -5.25
C THR A 274 2.72 -7.86 -4.35
N TYR A 275 1.72 -7.16 -4.90
CA TYR A 275 0.63 -6.57 -4.14
C TYR A 275 -0.70 -7.30 -4.36
N PRO A 276 -1.40 -7.76 -3.30
CA PRO A 276 -2.72 -8.38 -3.43
C PRO A 276 -3.77 -7.45 -4.06
N SER A 277 -3.63 -6.12 -3.90
CA SER A 277 -4.54 -5.13 -4.49
C SER A 277 -4.54 -5.18 -6.01
N HIS A 278 -3.43 -5.54 -6.65
CA HIS A 278 -3.38 -5.67 -8.12
C HIS A 278 -4.24 -6.82 -8.62
N CYS A 279 -4.31 -7.93 -7.88
CA CYS A 279 -5.17 -9.06 -8.23
C CYS A 279 -6.67 -8.72 -8.18
N CYS A 280 -7.05 -7.65 -7.47
CA CYS A 280 -8.43 -7.15 -7.49
C CYS A 280 -8.86 -6.58 -8.83
N ALA A 281 -7.93 -5.99 -9.60
CA ALA A 281 -8.21 -5.45 -10.92
C ALA A 281 -8.70 -6.56 -11.87
N PHE A 282 -7.97 -7.68 -11.85
CA PHE A 282 -8.22 -8.86 -12.67
C PHE A 282 -9.48 -9.64 -12.25
N ARG A 283 -9.83 -9.64 -10.97
CA ARG A 283 -11.07 -10.25 -10.48
C ARG A 283 -12.33 -9.59 -11.06
N ASN A 284 -12.31 -8.27 -11.21
CA ASN A 284 -13.45 -7.52 -11.77
C ASN A 284 -13.59 -7.72 -13.28
N MET A 285 -12.47 -7.87 -14.01
CA MET A 285 -12.49 -8.30 -15.42
C MET A 285 -13.09 -9.70 -15.55
N ARG A 286 -12.65 -10.64 -14.72
CA ARG A 286 -13.18 -12.00 -14.69
C ARG A 286 -14.71 -12.03 -14.56
N LEU A 287 -15.31 -11.18 -13.71
CA LEU A 287 -16.77 -11.14 -13.56
C LEU A 287 -17.47 -10.59 -14.82
N LYS A 288 -16.88 -9.61 -15.51
CA LYS A 288 -17.43 -9.07 -16.77
C LYS A 288 -17.32 -10.09 -17.91
N GLU A 289 -16.15 -10.72 -18.04
CA GLU A 289 -15.88 -11.73 -19.06
C GLU A 289 -16.66 -13.01 -18.81
N GLN A 290 -16.73 -13.51 -17.57
CA GLN A 290 -17.53 -14.69 -17.25
C GLN A 290 -19.01 -14.48 -17.59
N ASN A 291 -19.58 -13.30 -17.36
CA ASN A 291 -20.97 -13.02 -17.72
C ASN A 291 -21.18 -13.00 -19.25
N ALA A 292 -20.23 -12.46 -20.02
CA ALA A 292 -20.30 -12.41 -21.48
C ALA A 292 -19.97 -13.77 -22.14
N LEU A 293 -19.00 -14.49 -21.57
CA LEU A 293 -18.51 -15.78 -22.06
C LEU A 293 -19.50 -16.89 -21.68
N LEU A 294 -20.13 -16.86 -20.50
CA LEU A 294 -21.22 -17.78 -20.15
C LEU A 294 -22.40 -17.64 -21.12
N GLU A 295 -22.73 -16.42 -21.57
CA GLU A 295 -23.79 -16.20 -22.56
C GLU A 295 -23.47 -16.80 -23.94
N ASN A 296 -22.19 -16.81 -24.34
CA ASN A 296 -21.72 -17.39 -25.61
C ASN A 296 -21.44 -18.90 -25.52
N LEU A 297 -20.81 -19.37 -24.44
CA LEU A 297 -20.52 -20.79 -24.19
C LEU A 297 -21.81 -21.58 -24.04
N THR A 298 -22.84 -21.03 -23.38
CA THR A 298 -24.14 -21.69 -23.27
C THR A 298 -24.77 -21.87 -24.65
N LYS A 299 -24.73 -20.85 -25.53
CA LYS A 299 -25.25 -20.94 -26.90
C LYS A 299 -24.44 -21.91 -27.78
N GLN A 300 -23.12 -21.95 -27.60
CA GLN A 300 -22.22 -22.77 -28.41
C GLN A 300 -22.27 -24.25 -27.99
N CYS A 301 -22.31 -24.53 -26.69
CA CYS A 301 -22.51 -25.88 -26.15
C CYS A 301 -23.93 -26.42 -26.40
N GLU A 302 -24.97 -25.58 -26.32
CA GLU A 302 -26.35 -25.97 -26.70
C GLU A 302 -26.46 -26.32 -28.19
N SER A 303 -25.74 -25.61 -29.07
CA SER A 303 -25.76 -25.88 -30.52
C SER A 303 -25.09 -27.21 -30.91
N ILE A 304 -24.09 -27.65 -30.14
CA ILE A 304 -23.34 -28.89 -30.40
C ILE A 304 -24.09 -30.09 -29.81
N THR A 305 -24.71 -29.96 -28.63
CA THR A 305 -25.58 -31.00 -28.06
C THR A 305 -26.84 -31.25 -28.88
N GLN A 306 -27.40 -30.23 -29.56
CA GLN A 306 -28.51 -30.42 -30.50
C GLN A 306 -28.13 -31.15 -31.79
N LYS A 307 -26.90 -30.96 -32.31
CA LYS A 307 -26.44 -31.59 -33.55
C LYS A 307 -26.11 -33.08 -33.41
N GLN A 308 -25.82 -33.55 -32.19
CA GLN A 308 -25.50 -34.96 -31.95
C GLN A 308 -26.76 -35.81 -31.68
N PHE A 309 -27.89 -35.20 -31.33
CA PHE A 309 -29.17 -35.91 -31.07
C PHE A 309 -30.11 -36.01 -32.29
N ASN A 310 -29.93 -35.19 -33.32
CA ASN A 310 -30.69 -35.29 -34.56
C ASN A 310 -29.81 -35.92 -35.65
N GLY A 311 -29.71 -37.25 -35.61
CA GLY A 311 -29.01 -38.04 -36.62
C GLY A 311 -29.36 -37.62 -38.04
N THR A 312 -28.45 -36.89 -38.69
CA THR A 312 -28.47 -36.64 -40.13
C THR A 312 -27.03 -36.57 -40.62
N ASN A 313 -26.77 -37.27 -41.72
CA ASN A 313 -25.47 -37.57 -42.32
C ASN A 313 -24.52 -36.35 -42.38
N LEU A 314 -23.31 -36.54 -41.86
CA LEU A 314 -22.26 -35.54 -41.80
C LEU A 314 -21.45 -35.48 -43.12
N ASN A 315 -22.08 -35.04 -44.21
CA ASN A 315 -21.38 -34.66 -45.44
C ASN A 315 -21.62 -33.17 -45.73
N GLU A 316 -21.14 -32.29 -44.85
CA GLU A 316 -20.90 -30.88 -45.17
C GLU A 316 -20.10 -30.23 -44.04
N ILE A 317 -18.80 -30.02 -44.28
CA ILE A 317 -17.93 -29.21 -43.41
C ILE A 317 -18.23 -27.74 -43.72
N PRO A 318 -18.62 -26.89 -42.76
CA PRO A 318 -18.74 -25.45 -42.99
C PRO A 318 -17.35 -24.86 -43.25
N SER A 319 -17.20 -24.13 -44.35
CA SER A 319 -15.95 -23.58 -44.89
C SER A 319 -15.32 -22.42 -44.11
N ASN A 320 -15.76 -22.12 -42.88
CA ASN A 320 -15.30 -20.96 -42.10
C ASN A 320 -14.64 -21.35 -40.76
N LEU A 321 -13.57 -22.13 -40.82
CA LEU A 321 -12.68 -22.36 -39.67
C LEU A 321 -11.35 -21.62 -39.89
N PRO A 322 -10.85 -20.84 -38.90
CA PRO A 322 -9.50 -20.27 -38.94
C PRO A 322 -8.45 -21.37 -39.11
N SER A 323 -7.42 -21.10 -39.90
CA SER A 323 -6.44 -22.06 -40.44
C SER A 323 -5.49 -22.71 -39.42
N GLU A 324 -5.64 -22.47 -38.12
CA GLU A 324 -4.75 -23.03 -37.10
C GLU A 324 -5.19 -24.39 -36.54
N HIS A 325 -6.35 -24.92 -36.93
CA HIS A 325 -6.84 -26.23 -36.44
C HIS A 325 -7.07 -27.27 -37.55
N LYS A 326 -6.65 -27.00 -38.80
CA LYS A 326 -6.76 -27.99 -39.90
C LYS A 326 -5.79 -29.15 -39.81
N ASN A 327 -4.72 -29.03 -39.02
CA ASN A 327 -3.67 -30.05 -38.94
C ASN A 327 -3.87 -31.04 -37.78
N LEU A 328 -4.85 -30.83 -36.90
CA LEU A 328 -5.18 -31.73 -35.77
C LEU A 328 -6.47 -32.51 -36.04
N THR A 329 -6.78 -32.82 -37.29
CA THR A 329 -7.95 -33.64 -37.65
C THR A 329 -7.63 -34.75 -38.65
N ALA A 330 -6.36 -34.90 -39.04
CA ALA A 330 -5.92 -35.85 -40.06
C ALA A 330 -5.24 -37.12 -39.49
N MET A 331 -5.27 -37.32 -38.17
CA MET A 331 -4.79 -38.54 -37.54
C MET A 331 -5.76 -38.85 -36.40
N PHE A 332 -5.99 -40.13 -36.10
CA PHE A 332 -6.87 -40.63 -35.03
C PHE A 332 -8.34 -40.86 -35.43
N PHE A 333 -8.53 -41.73 -36.42
CA PHE A 333 -9.58 -42.76 -36.30
C PHE A 333 -8.92 -43.96 -35.61
N ASP A 334 -9.15 -44.15 -34.30
CA ASP A 334 -9.63 -45.40 -33.71
C ASP A 334 -9.63 -45.29 -32.18
N HIS A 335 -10.66 -45.88 -31.56
CA HIS A 335 -10.85 -46.18 -30.13
C HIS A 335 -11.39 -45.11 -29.17
N ASP A 336 -12.61 -45.42 -28.72
CA ASP A 336 -13.41 -44.82 -27.66
C ASP A 336 -12.80 -45.02 -26.26
N GLU A 337 -12.49 -43.92 -25.56
CA GLU A 337 -12.73 -43.63 -24.12
C GLU A 337 -11.95 -42.37 -23.66
N ASP A 338 -10.88 -41.96 -24.36
CA ASP A 338 -10.08 -40.77 -24.01
C ASP A 338 -10.71 -39.43 -24.46
N LEU A 339 -11.83 -39.47 -25.19
CA LEU A 339 -12.46 -38.28 -25.76
C LEU A 339 -13.14 -37.38 -24.70
N ILE A 340 -13.51 -37.91 -23.53
CA ILE A 340 -14.25 -37.12 -22.53
C ILE A 340 -13.31 -36.19 -21.73
N ALA A 341 -12.06 -36.60 -21.50
CA ALA A 341 -11.10 -35.83 -20.72
C ALA A 341 -10.60 -34.56 -21.46
N ASP A 342 -10.44 -34.63 -22.79
CA ASP A 342 -10.05 -33.47 -23.61
C ASP A 342 -11.22 -32.49 -23.85
N TYR A 343 -12.47 -32.98 -23.84
CA TYR A 343 -13.66 -32.11 -23.95
C TYR A 343 -13.90 -31.29 -22.68
N GLU A 344 -13.54 -31.81 -21.51
CA GLU A 344 -13.61 -31.07 -20.24
C GLU A 344 -12.53 -29.98 -20.15
N TYR A 345 -11.40 -30.12 -20.86
CA TYR A 345 -10.36 -29.09 -20.95
C TYR A 345 -10.72 -27.96 -21.93
N LEU A 346 -11.47 -28.26 -23.00
CA LEU A 346 -11.86 -27.28 -24.02
C LEU A 346 -12.99 -26.33 -23.56
N CYS A 347 -13.82 -26.79 -22.62
CA CYS A 347 -14.98 -26.05 -22.10
C CYS A 347 -14.75 -25.37 -20.75
N GLN A 348 -13.54 -25.44 -20.19
CA GLN A 348 -13.20 -24.61 -19.03
C GLN A 348 -12.81 -23.21 -19.50
N PRO A 349 -13.49 -22.15 -19.04
CA PRO A 349 -13.00 -20.80 -19.30
C PRO A 349 -11.59 -20.72 -18.73
N LYS A 350 -10.59 -20.36 -19.55
CA LYS A 350 -9.23 -20.08 -19.08
C LYS A 350 -9.32 -18.95 -18.07
N THR A 351 -9.40 -19.27 -16.79
CA THR A 351 -9.51 -18.25 -15.74
C THR A 351 -8.12 -17.72 -15.47
N LEU A 352 -7.94 -16.40 -15.65
CA LEU A 352 -6.76 -15.68 -15.19
C LEU A 352 -6.47 -16.01 -13.71
N LYS A 353 -5.31 -16.59 -13.46
CA LYS A 353 -4.78 -16.88 -12.12
C LYS A 353 -3.98 -15.66 -11.66
N CYS A 354 -4.21 -15.22 -10.43
CA CYS A 354 -3.46 -14.11 -9.86
C CYS A 354 -3.02 -14.41 -8.42
N SER A 355 -1.75 -14.19 -8.11
CA SER A 355 -1.18 -14.31 -6.78
C SER A 355 -0.38 -13.05 -6.40
N PRO A 356 -0.33 -12.65 -5.12
CA PRO A 356 -1.05 -13.21 -3.97
C PRO A 356 -2.55 -12.90 -4.01
N GLU A 357 -3.36 -13.83 -3.52
CA GLU A 357 -4.82 -13.63 -3.45
C GLU A 357 -5.18 -12.50 -2.46
N PRO A 358 -6.20 -11.69 -2.77
CA PRO A 358 -6.69 -10.65 -1.88
C PRO A 358 -7.12 -11.23 -0.52
N ASP A 359 -6.67 -10.59 0.56
CA ASP A 359 -6.97 -11.01 1.93
C ASP A 359 -8.28 -10.39 2.45
N ALA A 360 -8.71 -10.84 3.63
CA ALA A 360 -9.92 -10.30 4.26
C ALA A 360 -9.79 -8.81 4.62
N PHE A 361 -8.57 -8.29 4.76
CA PHE A 361 -8.30 -6.90 5.15
C PHE A 361 -8.28 -5.93 3.97
N ASN A 362 -8.02 -6.43 2.75
CA ASN A 362 -8.13 -5.70 1.48
C ASN A 362 -9.08 -6.43 0.52
N PRO A 363 -10.39 -6.51 0.86
CA PRO A 363 -11.37 -6.98 -0.10
C PRO A 363 -11.37 -6.03 -1.29
N CYS A 364 -11.45 -6.57 -2.51
CA CYS A 364 -11.41 -5.89 -3.81
C CYS A 364 -12.52 -4.86 -4.05
N GLU A 365 -12.65 -3.92 -3.14
CA GLU A 365 -13.67 -2.92 -2.99
C GLU A 365 -12.98 -1.58 -2.72
N ASP A 366 -13.67 -0.49 -3.04
CA ASP A 366 -13.22 0.84 -2.65
C ASP A 366 -13.19 0.98 -1.11
N ILE A 367 -12.53 2.04 -0.61
CA ILE A 367 -12.28 2.28 0.83
C ILE A 367 -13.58 2.12 1.65
N VAL A 368 -14.66 2.77 1.21
CA VAL A 368 -15.97 2.73 1.89
C VAL A 368 -16.88 1.62 1.34
N GLY A 369 -16.67 1.18 0.09
CA GLY A 369 -17.36 0.06 -0.55
C GLY A 369 -18.78 0.38 -1.06
N TYR A 370 -19.65 0.97 -0.24
CA TYR A 370 -21.07 1.19 -0.58
C TYR A 370 -21.42 2.65 -0.91
N ASP A 371 -22.21 2.87 -1.96
CA ASP A 371 -22.61 4.22 -2.38
C ASP A 371 -23.46 4.97 -1.34
N PHE A 372 -24.38 4.29 -0.64
CA PHE A 372 -25.15 4.94 0.43
C PHE A 372 -24.25 5.39 1.60
N LEU A 373 -23.19 4.62 1.86
CA LEU A 373 -22.26 4.87 2.95
C LEU A 373 -21.36 6.07 2.64
N ARG A 374 -21.03 6.29 1.36
CA ARG A 374 -20.34 7.49 0.87
C ARG A 374 -21.15 8.76 1.11
N VAL A 375 -22.44 8.74 0.82
CA VAL A 375 -23.31 9.90 1.10
C VAL A 375 -23.36 10.19 2.60
N LEU A 376 -23.45 9.13 3.40
CA LEU A 376 -23.54 9.25 4.84
C LEU A 376 -22.25 9.76 5.50
N ILE A 377 -21.06 9.28 5.09
CA ILE A 377 -19.78 9.72 5.69
C ILE A 377 -19.53 11.22 5.47
N TRP A 378 -19.90 11.76 4.30
CA TRP A 378 -19.87 13.20 4.04
C TRP A 378 -20.81 13.96 4.96
N PHE A 379 -22.03 13.46 5.16
CA PHE A 379 -23.00 14.09 6.06
C PHE A 379 -22.53 14.08 7.52
N ILE A 380 -22.09 12.92 8.03
CA ILE A 380 -21.62 12.75 9.42
C ILE A 380 -20.37 13.59 9.68
N SER A 381 -19.40 13.60 8.76
CA SER A 381 -18.16 14.38 8.92
C SER A 381 -18.42 15.88 9.01
N VAL A 382 -19.24 16.43 8.13
CA VAL A 382 -19.61 17.86 8.15
C VAL A 382 -20.33 18.23 9.44
N LEU A 383 -21.29 17.41 9.89
CA LEU A 383 -22.01 17.64 11.15
C LEU A 383 -21.08 17.55 12.37
N ALA A 384 -20.19 16.57 12.42
CA ALA A 384 -19.25 16.40 13.52
C ALA A 384 -18.29 17.59 13.62
N ILE A 385 -17.71 18.04 12.49
CA ILE A 385 -16.81 19.20 12.45
C ILE A 385 -17.55 20.47 12.82
N ALA A 386 -18.65 20.80 12.13
CA ALA A 386 -19.37 22.05 12.35
C ALA A 386 -19.99 22.13 13.75
N GLY A 387 -20.63 21.04 14.21
CA GLY A 387 -21.27 20.97 15.51
C GLY A 387 -20.27 21.15 16.65
N ASN A 388 -19.17 20.40 16.63
CA ASN A 388 -18.17 20.48 17.69
C ASN A 388 -17.35 21.77 17.63
N ALA A 389 -17.08 22.32 16.44
CA ALA A 389 -16.44 23.63 16.31
C ALA A 389 -17.30 24.75 16.91
N VAL A 390 -18.62 24.72 16.70
CA VAL A 390 -19.56 25.67 17.32
C VAL A 390 -19.58 25.52 18.84
N VAL A 391 -19.58 24.28 19.37
CA VAL A 391 -19.53 24.03 20.82
C VAL A 391 -18.24 24.60 21.42
N LEU A 392 -17.09 24.30 20.81
CA LEU A 392 -15.78 24.84 21.23
C LEU A 392 -15.79 26.36 21.21
N PHE A 393 -16.25 26.96 20.11
CA PHE A 393 -16.31 28.41 19.96
C PHE A 393 -17.17 29.08 21.05
N ILE A 394 -18.36 28.53 21.34
CA ILE A 394 -19.25 29.05 22.38
C ILE A 394 -18.61 28.93 23.75
N LEU A 395 -18.05 27.76 24.08
CA LEU A 395 -17.47 27.50 25.40
C LEU A 395 -16.23 28.36 25.66
N LEU A 396 -15.36 28.53 24.65
CA LEU A 396 -14.14 29.35 24.74
C LEU A 396 -14.43 30.85 24.75
N THR A 397 -15.46 31.31 24.01
CA THR A 397 -15.80 32.75 23.91
C THR A 397 -16.69 33.23 25.07
N SER A 398 -17.34 32.32 25.80
CA SER A 398 -18.23 32.72 26.89
C SER A 398 -17.45 33.36 28.05
N HIS A 399 -17.84 34.57 28.48
CA HIS A 399 -17.29 35.23 29.66
C HIS A 399 -17.73 34.60 31.00
N CYS A 400 -18.29 33.40 30.97
CA CYS A 400 -18.70 32.68 32.17
C CYS A 400 -17.50 31.99 32.82
N LYS A 401 -17.49 31.85 34.16
CA LYS A 401 -16.46 31.07 34.86
C LYS A 401 -16.41 29.62 34.34
N LEU A 402 -15.20 29.13 34.07
CA LEU A 402 -14.93 27.77 33.61
C LEU A 402 -15.20 26.77 34.74
N THR A 403 -16.32 26.07 34.68
CA THR A 403 -16.66 25.00 35.63
C THR A 403 -16.08 23.67 35.15
N VAL A 404 -15.86 22.71 36.06
CA VAL A 404 -15.32 21.38 35.71
C VAL A 404 -16.10 20.71 34.58
N PRO A 405 -17.45 20.67 34.58
CA PRO A 405 -18.19 20.05 33.48
C PRO A 405 -18.02 20.78 32.14
N ARG A 406 -17.88 22.12 32.16
CA ARG A 406 -17.62 22.90 30.93
C ARG A 406 -16.24 22.63 30.35
N PHE A 407 -15.24 22.49 31.23
CA PHE A 407 -13.89 22.10 30.82
C PHE A 407 -13.87 20.70 30.19
N LEU A 408 -14.54 19.72 30.80
CA LEU A 408 -14.63 18.37 30.26
C LEU A 408 -15.40 18.31 28.93
N MET A 409 -16.50 19.04 28.79
CA MET A 409 -17.23 19.17 27.51
C MET A 409 -16.34 19.78 26.41
N CYS A 410 -15.47 20.73 26.75
CA CYS A 410 -14.53 21.31 25.78
C CYS A 410 -13.53 20.27 25.27
N ASN A 411 -13.00 19.41 26.15
CA ASN A 411 -12.08 18.34 25.75
C ASN A 411 -12.78 17.29 24.89
N LEU A 412 -14.03 16.91 25.23
CA LEU A 412 -14.81 15.95 24.46
C LEU A 412 -15.13 16.49 23.04
N SER A 413 -15.57 17.75 22.94
CA SER A 413 -15.79 18.37 21.63
C SER A 413 -14.50 18.53 20.81
N PHE A 414 -13.34 18.71 21.44
CA PHE A 414 -12.07 18.71 20.72
C PHE A 414 -11.75 17.33 20.12
N ALA A 415 -11.88 16.27 20.92
CA ALA A 415 -11.67 14.90 20.45
C ALA A 415 -12.63 14.53 19.30
N ASP A 416 -13.91 14.85 19.45
CA ASP A 416 -14.93 14.60 18.42
C ASP A 416 -14.73 15.44 17.15
N PHE A 417 -14.16 16.64 17.26
CA PHE A 417 -13.75 17.45 16.11
C PHE A 417 -12.59 16.78 15.34
N CYS A 418 -11.59 16.23 16.04
CA CYS A 418 -10.52 15.45 15.42
C CYS A 418 -11.06 14.20 14.71
N MET A 419 -12.05 13.52 15.29
CA MET A 419 -12.74 12.39 14.66
C MET A 419 -13.44 12.81 13.36
N GLY A 420 -14.05 14.00 13.35
CA GLY A 420 -14.63 14.59 12.14
C GLY A 420 -13.59 14.85 11.03
N ILE A 421 -12.40 15.35 11.37
CA ILE A 421 -11.28 15.54 10.42
C ILE A 421 -10.85 14.21 9.81
N TYR A 422 -10.70 13.17 10.63
CA TYR A 422 -10.38 11.82 10.16
C TYR A 422 -11.41 11.32 9.12
N LEU A 423 -12.70 11.42 9.41
CA LEU A 423 -13.75 11.00 8.48
C LEU A 423 -13.73 11.81 7.18
N LEU A 424 -13.44 13.11 7.26
CA LEU A 424 -13.32 13.97 6.09
C LEU A 424 -12.14 13.56 5.19
N LEU A 425 -11.00 13.18 5.78
CA LEU A 425 -9.84 12.66 5.04
C LEU A 425 -10.21 11.40 4.28
N ILE A 426 -10.83 10.42 4.95
CA ILE A 426 -11.28 9.16 4.33
C ILE A 426 -12.29 9.43 3.19
N ALA A 427 -13.29 10.28 3.44
CA ALA A 427 -14.30 10.63 2.43
C ALA A 427 -13.71 11.34 1.21
N SER A 428 -12.68 12.17 1.41
CA SER A 428 -12.00 12.90 0.34
C SER A 428 -11.22 11.95 -0.57
N VAL A 429 -10.48 11.00 0.01
CA VAL A 429 -9.67 10.04 -0.74
C VAL A 429 -10.57 9.03 -1.46
N ASP A 430 -11.59 8.50 -0.80
CA ASP A 430 -12.56 7.59 -1.43
C ASP A 430 -13.24 8.22 -2.66
N SER A 431 -13.53 9.53 -2.59
CA SER A 431 -14.09 10.27 -3.74
C SER A 431 -13.10 10.45 -4.89
N GLN A 432 -11.79 10.55 -4.61
CA GLN A 432 -10.76 10.72 -5.64
C GLN A 432 -10.40 9.40 -6.32
N THR A 433 -10.37 8.30 -5.58
CA THR A 433 -9.94 6.99 -6.06
C THR A 433 -11.10 6.09 -6.51
N LYS A 434 -12.29 6.67 -6.73
CA LYS A 434 -13.52 5.92 -7.00
C LYS A 434 -13.33 4.92 -8.16
N SER A 435 -13.65 3.65 -7.92
CA SER A 435 -13.57 2.56 -8.89
C SER A 435 -12.17 2.22 -9.43
N GLN A 436 -11.12 2.94 -8.98
CA GLN A 436 -9.72 2.71 -9.32
C GLN A 436 -8.84 2.60 -8.06
N TYR A 437 -9.45 2.30 -6.91
CA TYR A 437 -8.74 2.21 -5.64
C TYR A 437 -7.63 1.16 -5.71
N TYR A 438 -7.79 0.06 -6.44
CA TYR A 438 -6.77 -0.99 -6.57
C TYR A 438 -5.39 -0.48 -7.04
N ASN A 439 -5.34 0.54 -7.91
CA ASN A 439 -4.10 1.16 -8.40
C ASN A 439 -3.57 2.26 -7.47
N HIS A 440 -4.43 2.85 -6.64
CA HIS A 440 -4.07 3.92 -5.71
C HIS A 440 -3.92 3.42 -4.25
N ALA A 441 -4.28 2.16 -4.00
CA ALA A 441 -4.34 1.58 -2.66
C ALA A 441 -2.96 1.59 -1.99
N ILE A 442 -1.92 1.21 -2.73
CA ILE A 442 -0.56 1.16 -2.22
C ILE A 442 -0.04 2.57 -1.91
N ASP A 443 -0.26 3.54 -2.80
CA ASP A 443 0.13 4.93 -2.56
C ASP A 443 -0.61 5.55 -1.38
N TRP A 444 -1.90 5.23 -1.20
CA TRP A 444 -2.68 5.66 -0.04
C TRP A 444 -2.17 5.03 1.25
N GLN A 445 -2.07 3.69 1.28
CA GLN A 445 -1.71 2.92 2.47
C GLN A 445 -0.27 3.20 2.92
N THR A 446 0.69 3.28 1.98
CA THR A 446 2.10 3.59 2.29
C THR A 446 2.38 5.08 2.44
N GLY A 447 1.46 5.93 1.99
CA GLY A 447 1.59 7.38 2.06
C GLY A 447 1.41 7.94 3.48
N SER A 448 1.89 9.16 3.67
CA SER A 448 1.73 9.89 4.94
C SER A 448 0.27 10.19 5.29
N GLY A 449 -0.63 10.19 4.29
CA GLY A 449 -2.06 10.43 4.47
C GLY A 449 -2.72 9.36 5.35
N CYS A 450 -2.45 8.08 5.09
CA CYS A 450 -3.00 6.99 5.89
C CYS A 450 -2.44 6.99 7.32
N SER A 451 -1.14 7.26 7.48
CA SER A 451 -0.52 7.42 8.80
C SER A 451 -1.14 8.55 9.62
N ALA A 452 -1.44 9.70 8.99
CA ALA A 452 -2.12 10.82 9.64
C ALA A 452 -3.58 10.47 10.01
N ALA A 453 -4.30 9.80 9.10
CA ALA A 453 -5.66 9.33 9.36
C ALA A 453 -5.70 8.35 10.56
N GLY A 454 -4.78 7.38 10.58
CA GLY A 454 -4.60 6.41 11.67
C GLY A 454 -4.28 7.06 13.01
N PHE A 455 -3.42 8.08 13.01
CA PHE A 455 -3.16 8.89 14.21
C PHE A 455 -4.43 9.58 14.71
N PHE A 456 -5.15 10.30 13.84
CA PHE A 456 -6.35 11.04 14.24
C PHE A 456 -7.46 10.12 14.76
N THR A 457 -7.71 8.97 14.12
CA THR A 457 -8.75 8.05 14.58
C THR A 457 -8.43 7.49 15.97
N VAL A 458 -7.21 6.99 16.21
CA VAL A 458 -6.83 6.41 17.52
C VAL A 458 -6.76 7.50 18.60
N PHE A 459 -6.13 8.64 18.29
CA PHE A 459 -6.04 9.74 19.24
C PHE A 459 -7.42 10.26 19.64
N SER A 460 -8.30 10.49 18.67
CA SER A 460 -9.65 11.01 18.92
C SER A 460 -10.49 10.01 19.71
N SER A 461 -10.49 8.72 19.34
CA SER A 461 -11.31 7.72 20.02
C SER A 461 -10.88 7.50 21.47
N GLU A 462 -9.58 7.37 21.72
CA GLU A 462 -9.07 7.13 23.07
C GLU A 462 -9.27 8.36 23.97
N LEU A 463 -9.06 9.56 23.44
CA LEU A 463 -9.32 10.79 24.20
C LEU A 463 -10.81 10.98 24.50
N SER A 464 -11.70 10.66 23.54
CA SER A 464 -13.15 10.71 23.74
C SER A 464 -13.61 9.71 24.80
N VAL A 465 -13.17 8.45 24.75
CA VAL A 465 -13.53 7.41 25.75
C VAL A 465 -13.02 7.78 27.15
N TYR A 466 -11.77 8.26 27.25
CA TYR A 466 -11.20 8.72 28.51
C TYR A 466 -12.00 9.91 29.07
N THR A 467 -12.27 10.92 28.24
CA THR A 467 -13.02 12.11 28.66
C THR A 467 -14.43 11.75 29.09
N LEU A 468 -15.11 10.88 28.34
CA LEU A 468 -16.44 10.37 28.69
C LEU A 468 -16.42 9.68 30.06
N THR A 469 -15.45 8.81 30.30
CA THR A 469 -15.28 8.14 31.60
C THR A 469 -15.11 9.16 32.73
N VAL A 470 -14.28 10.19 32.55
CA VAL A 470 -14.09 11.25 33.55
C VAL A 470 -15.37 12.07 33.76
N ILE A 471 -16.13 12.38 32.70
CA ILE A 471 -17.43 13.05 32.82
C ILE A 471 -18.38 12.19 33.67
N THR A 472 -18.48 10.88 33.41
CA THR A 472 -19.38 10.00 34.17
C THR A 472 -19.00 9.90 35.65
N LEU A 473 -17.70 9.80 35.95
CA LEU A 473 -17.19 9.80 37.31
C LEU A 473 -17.45 11.12 38.03
N GLU A 474 -17.26 12.26 37.35
CA GLU A 474 -17.57 13.59 37.89
C GLU A 474 -19.07 13.70 38.21
N ARG A 475 -19.94 13.25 37.30
CA ARG A 475 -21.39 13.25 37.52
C ARG A 475 -21.80 12.36 38.67
N TRP A 476 -21.28 11.14 38.73
CA TRP A 476 -21.55 10.22 39.83
C TRP A 476 -21.12 10.82 41.16
N HIS A 477 -19.89 11.31 41.26
CA HIS A 477 -19.36 11.92 42.46
C HIS A 477 -20.21 13.13 42.90
N THR A 478 -20.53 14.04 42.00
CA THR A 478 -21.32 15.24 42.32
C THR A 478 -22.75 14.91 42.76
N ILE A 479 -23.39 13.89 42.18
CA ILE A 479 -24.75 13.47 42.54
C ILE A 479 -24.77 12.73 43.88
N THR A 480 -23.87 11.76 44.07
CA THR A 480 -23.83 10.96 45.31
C THR A 480 -23.38 11.77 46.52
N TYR A 481 -22.48 12.73 46.33
CA TYR A 481 -21.95 13.57 47.42
C TYR A 481 -22.50 15.00 47.42
N ALA A 482 -23.67 15.23 46.81
CA ALA A 482 -24.30 16.55 46.71
C ALA A 482 -24.51 17.27 48.06
N MET A 483 -24.56 16.51 49.17
CA MET A 483 -24.81 16.99 50.54
C MET A 483 -23.55 17.33 51.36
N GLN A 484 -22.33 17.12 50.84
CA GLN A 484 -21.07 17.47 51.53
C GLN A 484 -20.31 18.55 50.74
N LEU A 485 -20.39 19.80 51.22
CA LEU A 485 -19.87 20.99 50.52
C LEU A 485 -18.35 20.97 50.27
N ASP A 486 -17.58 20.24 51.09
CA ASP A 486 -16.10 20.24 51.10
C ASP A 486 -15.44 19.24 50.14
N ARG A 487 -16.20 18.35 49.50
CA ARG A 487 -15.66 17.28 48.63
C ARG A 487 -15.77 17.53 47.13
N LYS A 488 -16.13 18.74 46.68
CA LYS A 488 -16.31 19.03 45.24
C LYS A 488 -14.99 18.94 44.46
N LEU A 489 -15.03 18.27 43.32
CA LEU A 489 -13.89 18.13 42.41
C LEU A 489 -13.50 19.51 41.88
N ARG A 490 -12.31 20.00 42.28
CA ARG A 490 -11.82 21.33 41.89
C ARG A 490 -11.21 21.28 40.49
N LEU A 491 -11.30 22.38 39.74
CA LEU A 491 -10.77 22.50 38.38
C LEU A 491 -9.29 22.11 38.26
N ARG A 492 -8.46 22.42 39.26
CA ARG A 492 -7.05 22.02 39.27
C ARG A 492 -6.85 20.50 39.16
N HIS A 493 -7.67 19.72 39.87
CA HIS A 493 -7.60 18.25 39.80
C HIS A 493 -8.09 17.74 38.45
N ALA A 494 -9.16 18.33 37.91
CA ALA A 494 -9.67 17.96 36.59
C ALA A 494 -8.65 18.24 35.46
N ILE A 495 -7.90 19.34 35.55
CA ILE A 495 -6.82 19.64 34.60
C ILE A 495 -5.71 18.59 34.67
N LEU A 496 -5.26 18.21 35.88
CA LEU A 496 -4.22 17.18 36.05
C LEU A 496 -4.68 15.81 35.53
N ILE A 497 -5.92 15.41 35.81
CA ILE A 497 -6.50 14.16 35.31
C ILE A 497 -6.55 14.18 33.77
N MET A 498 -7.04 15.27 33.18
CA MET A 498 -7.09 15.40 31.72
C MET A 498 -5.70 15.41 31.09
N LEU A 499 -4.71 16.07 31.70
CA LEU A 499 -3.33 16.05 31.19
C LEU A 499 -2.79 14.61 31.08
N GLY A 500 -3.09 13.75 32.07
CA GLY A 500 -2.76 12.33 32.01
C GLY A 500 -3.46 11.61 30.83
N GLY A 501 -4.74 11.87 30.62
CA GLY A 501 -5.49 11.35 29.47
C GLY A 501 -4.92 11.78 28.13
N TRP A 502 -4.55 13.06 27.98
CA TRP A 502 -3.91 13.57 26.77
C TRP A 502 -2.58 12.90 26.47
N ILE A 503 -1.71 12.77 27.48
CA ILE A 503 -0.42 12.08 27.33
C ILE A 503 -0.66 10.62 26.92
N PHE A 504 -1.60 9.94 27.57
CA PHE A 504 -1.94 8.56 27.25
C PHE A 504 -2.44 8.39 25.81
N SER A 505 -3.42 9.18 25.38
CA SER A 505 -3.96 9.11 24.01
C SER A 505 -2.92 9.45 22.95
N LEU A 506 -2.03 10.41 23.21
CA LEU A 506 -0.91 10.72 22.34
C LEU A 506 0.08 9.56 22.23
N VAL A 507 0.46 8.95 23.35
CA VAL A 507 1.38 7.80 23.36
C VAL A 507 0.78 6.66 22.54
N ILE A 508 -0.47 6.28 22.79
CA ILE A 508 -1.10 5.17 22.07
C ILE A 508 -1.20 5.46 20.58
N ALA A 509 -1.60 6.66 20.17
CA ALA A 509 -1.70 7.02 18.75
C ALA A 509 -0.32 7.10 18.05
N MET A 510 0.76 7.34 18.79
CA MET A 510 2.11 7.38 18.22
C MET A 510 2.77 6.00 18.09
N LEU A 511 2.35 5.00 18.89
CA LEU A 511 2.97 3.67 18.90
C LEU A 511 3.01 2.99 17.51
N PRO A 512 1.93 3.00 16.70
CA PRO A 512 2.00 2.43 15.35
C PRO A 512 2.87 3.23 14.38
N LEU A 513 3.11 4.52 14.64
CA LEU A 513 4.01 5.33 13.80
C LEU A 513 5.49 5.03 14.06
N VAL A 514 5.83 4.55 15.27
CA VAL A 514 7.21 4.16 15.65
C VAL A 514 7.50 2.67 15.41
N GLY A 515 6.59 1.93 14.77
CA GLY A 515 6.80 0.54 14.34
C GLY A 515 6.37 -0.54 15.34
N VAL A 516 5.57 -0.20 16.37
CA VAL A 516 4.96 -1.21 17.28
C VAL A 516 3.77 -1.91 16.61
N SER A 517 3.06 -1.21 15.75
CA SER A 517 1.97 -1.74 14.92
C SER A 517 1.99 -1.00 13.58
N ASN A 518 1.03 -1.25 12.70
CA ASN A 518 0.95 -0.63 11.38
C ASN A 518 -0.47 -0.14 11.09
N TYR A 519 -0.60 1.09 10.59
CA TYR A 519 -1.86 1.62 10.05
C TYR A 519 -2.12 1.22 8.58
N ILE A 520 -1.11 0.66 7.92
CA ILE A 520 -1.06 0.45 6.47
C ILE A 520 -1.93 -0.75 6.02
N LYS A 521 -2.20 -1.71 6.92
CA LYS A 521 -2.80 -3.01 6.56
C LYS A 521 -4.24 -2.92 6.05
N VAL A 522 -5.03 -1.98 6.56
CA VAL A 522 -6.46 -1.82 6.21
C VAL A 522 -6.67 -0.48 5.51
N SER A 523 -7.51 -0.44 4.47
CA SER A 523 -7.79 0.76 3.67
C SER A 523 -8.27 1.99 4.46
N ILE A 524 -8.88 1.77 5.63
CA ILE A 524 -9.41 2.80 6.54
C ILE A 524 -8.36 3.25 7.58
N CYS A 525 -7.14 2.73 7.50
CA CYS A 525 -5.99 3.17 8.31
C CYS A 525 -6.10 2.87 9.81
N LEU A 526 -6.72 1.74 10.17
CA LEU A 526 -6.80 1.27 11.55
C LEU A 526 -5.67 0.29 11.87
N PRO A 527 -5.18 0.27 13.13
CA PRO A 527 -4.13 -0.65 13.53
C PRO A 527 -4.76 -2.03 13.75
N MET A 528 -4.82 -2.84 12.69
CA MET A 528 -5.41 -4.18 12.69
C MET A 528 -4.39 -5.26 12.31
N ASP A 529 -3.10 -4.95 12.45
CA ASP A 529 -2.01 -5.86 12.12
C ASP A 529 -1.88 -7.01 13.12
N ILE A 530 -2.09 -8.24 12.66
CA ILE A 530 -2.01 -9.48 13.45
C ILE A 530 -0.82 -10.37 13.05
N GLU A 531 0.06 -9.92 12.15
CA GLU A 531 1.18 -10.75 11.67
C GLU A 531 2.25 -10.93 12.73
N THR A 532 2.47 -9.93 13.58
CA THR A 532 3.47 -9.98 14.64
C THR A 532 2.82 -10.13 16.03
N PRO A 533 3.46 -10.85 16.96
CA PRO A 533 2.93 -10.98 18.32
C PRO A 533 2.86 -9.63 19.05
N LEU A 534 3.76 -8.70 18.71
CA LEU A 534 3.83 -7.37 19.31
C LEU A 534 2.69 -6.47 18.82
N SER A 535 2.37 -6.48 17.53
CA SER A 535 1.22 -5.76 16.97
C SER A 535 -0.10 -6.35 17.49
N GLN A 536 -0.21 -7.67 17.61
CA GLN A 536 -1.36 -8.34 18.19
C GLN A 536 -1.57 -7.96 19.67
N ALA A 537 -0.50 -7.92 20.48
CA ALA A 537 -0.57 -7.51 21.88
C ALA A 537 -1.04 -6.05 22.03
N TYR A 538 -0.57 -5.15 21.17
CA TYR A 538 -1.01 -3.75 21.14
C TYR A 538 -2.52 -3.62 20.88
N ILE A 539 -3.04 -4.34 19.89
CA ILE A 539 -4.48 -4.32 19.57
C ILE A 539 -5.30 -4.84 20.76
N ILE A 540 -4.90 -5.98 21.32
CA ILE A 540 -5.59 -6.56 22.50
C ILE A 540 -5.56 -5.59 23.68
N PHE A 541 -4.44 -4.91 23.91
CA PHE A 541 -4.31 -3.92 24.99
C PHE A 541 -5.34 -2.79 24.85
N ILE A 542 -5.47 -2.20 23.66
CA ILE A 542 -6.47 -1.14 23.38
C ILE A 542 -7.90 -1.66 23.56
N LEU A 543 -8.19 -2.85 23.03
CA LEU A 543 -9.52 -3.44 23.15
C LEU A 543 -9.90 -3.69 24.61
N VAL A 544 -8.97 -4.21 25.42
CA VAL A 544 -9.19 -4.46 26.86
C VAL A 544 -9.40 -3.15 27.63
N LEU A 545 -8.63 -2.10 27.34
CA LEU A 545 -8.80 -0.79 27.96
C LEU A 545 -10.20 -0.21 27.68
N ASN A 546 -10.66 -0.31 26.43
CA ASN A 546 -12.00 0.14 26.04
C ASN A 546 -13.12 -0.65 26.75
N VAL A 547 -12.94 -1.97 26.92
CA VAL A 547 -13.87 -2.80 27.71
C VAL A 547 -13.87 -2.41 29.19
N ILE A 548 -12.71 -2.14 29.78
CA ILE A 548 -12.61 -1.67 31.18
C ILE A 548 -13.31 -0.33 31.35
N ALA A 549 -13.07 0.63 30.45
CA ALA A 549 -13.75 1.93 30.46
C ALA A 549 -15.27 1.77 30.38
N PHE A 550 -15.76 0.90 29.50
CA PHE A 550 -17.19 0.57 29.41
C PHE A 550 -17.76 0.02 30.72
N ILE A 551 -17.07 -0.92 31.38
CA ILE A 551 -17.51 -1.48 32.67
C ILE A 551 -17.57 -0.39 33.75
N ILE A 552 -16.57 0.49 33.82
CA ILE A 552 -16.54 1.61 34.78
C ILE A 552 -17.73 2.53 34.56
N ILE A 553 -18.00 2.91 33.31
CA ILE A 553 -19.14 3.74 32.92
C ILE A 553 -20.45 3.09 33.36
N CYS A 554 -20.66 1.80 33.04
CA CYS A 554 -21.84 1.05 33.45
C CYS A 554 -22.02 1.01 34.97
N ALA A 555 -20.95 0.72 35.73
CA ALA A 555 -20.98 0.67 37.19
C ALA A 555 -21.33 2.03 37.80
N CYS A 556 -20.73 3.12 37.32
CA CYS A 556 -21.03 4.48 37.77
C CYS A 556 -22.49 4.83 37.51
N TYR A 557 -23.03 4.42 36.36
CA TYR A 557 -24.43 4.67 36.03
C TYR A 557 -25.42 3.90 36.89
N ILE A 558 -25.15 2.62 37.19
CA ILE A 558 -25.98 1.85 38.12
C ILE A 558 -26.02 2.55 39.48
N LYS A 559 -24.88 3.05 39.97
CA LYS A 559 -24.81 3.78 41.23
C LYS A 559 -25.55 5.12 41.19
N ILE A 560 -25.47 5.87 40.08
CA ILE A 560 -26.27 7.09 39.89
C ILE A 560 -27.76 6.76 39.90
N TYR A 561 -28.19 5.72 39.18
CA TYR A 561 -29.59 5.31 39.08
C TYR A 561 -30.17 4.98 40.46
N ILE A 562 -29.45 4.17 41.25
CA ILE A 562 -29.84 3.84 42.63
C ILE A 562 -29.91 5.10 43.50
N ALA A 563 -28.92 6.00 43.39
CA ALA A 563 -28.89 7.24 44.17
C ALA A 563 -30.07 8.17 43.86
N VAL A 564 -30.52 8.21 42.59
CA VAL A 564 -31.69 9.01 42.15
C VAL A 564 -33.01 8.38 42.60
N GLN A 565 -33.08 7.05 42.70
CA GLN A 565 -34.31 6.33 43.09
C GLN A 565 -34.53 6.30 44.61
N ASN A 566 -33.51 6.57 45.43
CA ASN A 566 -33.61 6.64 46.88
C ASN A 566 -34.38 7.90 47.35
N PRO A 567 -35.57 7.76 47.98
CA PRO A 567 -36.42 8.90 48.36
C PRO A 567 -35.85 9.77 49.49
N GLU A 568 -35.07 9.20 50.42
CA GLU A 568 -34.53 9.92 51.60
C GLU A 568 -33.44 10.95 51.27
N LEU A 569 -32.89 10.92 50.05
CA LEU A 569 -31.84 11.83 49.58
C LEU A 569 -32.35 12.87 48.58
N THR A 570 -33.66 12.97 48.35
CA THR A 570 -34.22 13.83 47.30
C THR A 570 -34.30 15.31 47.72
N PRO A 571 -33.63 16.24 47.00
CA PRO A 571 -34.08 17.63 46.95
C PRO A 571 -35.18 17.75 45.88
N THR A 572 -35.93 18.83 45.99
CA THR A 572 -37.14 19.27 45.29
C THR A 572 -37.37 18.74 43.84
N ASN A 573 -38.64 18.63 43.40
CA ASN A 573 -39.17 18.32 42.05
C ASN A 573 -38.44 18.88 40.79
N LYS A 574 -37.48 19.80 40.94
CA LYS A 574 -36.59 20.26 39.86
C LYS A 574 -35.44 19.28 39.58
N ASP A 575 -35.02 18.49 40.56
CA ASP A 575 -33.86 17.59 40.47
C ASP A 575 -34.18 16.25 39.79
N THR A 576 -35.40 15.73 39.91
CA THR A 576 -35.89 14.57 39.13
C THR A 576 -35.97 14.86 37.63
N LYS A 577 -36.38 16.08 37.24
CA LYS A 577 -36.32 16.56 35.84
C LYS A 577 -34.89 16.76 35.32
N LEU A 578 -33.92 17.00 36.20
CA LEU A 578 -32.51 17.11 35.85
C LEU A 578 -31.88 15.71 35.68
N ALA A 579 -32.19 14.78 36.59
CA ALA A 579 -31.73 13.38 36.54
C ALA A 579 -32.26 12.62 35.31
N LYS A 580 -33.53 12.82 34.92
CA LYS A 580 -34.11 12.22 33.70
C LYS A 580 -33.43 12.69 32.41
N LYS A 581 -32.91 13.93 32.39
CA LYS A 581 -32.13 14.47 31.26
C LYS A 581 -30.72 13.92 31.20
N MET A 582 -30.12 13.65 32.37
CA MET A 582 -28.86 12.91 32.42
C MET A 582 -29.09 11.48 31.92
N ALA A 583 -30.14 10.78 32.37
CA ALA A 583 -30.46 9.42 31.90
C ALA A 583 -30.64 9.28 30.37
N VAL A 584 -31.20 10.30 29.69
CA VAL A 584 -31.33 10.29 28.22
C VAL A 584 -29.99 10.50 27.51
N LEU A 585 -29.15 11.43 28.01
CA LEU A 585 -27.78 11.64 27.51
C LEU A 585 -26.94 10.36 27.72
N ILE A 586 -27.18 9.66 28.82
CA ILE A 586 -26.55 8.40 29.20
C ILE A 586 -26.98 7.23 28.30
N PHE A 587 -28.27 7.14 27.94
CA PHE A 587 -28.78 6.11 27.04
C PHE A 587 -28.24 6.26 25.61
N THR A 588 -28.09 7.50 25.13
CA THR A 588 -27.45 7.78 23.84
C THR A 588 -25.99 7.39 23.82
N ASP A 589 -25.24 7.67 24.91
CA ASP A 589 -23.83 7.27 25.04
C ASP A 589 -23.66 5.75 25.15
N PHE A 590 -24.59 5.05 25.82
CA PHE A 590 -24.60 3.59 25.90
C PHE A 590 -24.90 2.94 24.54
N THR A 591 -25.85 3.49 23.79
CA THR A 591 -26.27 2.93 22.49
C THR A 591 -25.17 3.11 21.43
N CYS A 592 -24.38 4.17 21.51
CA CYS A 592 -23.24 4.34 20.61
C CYS A 592 -22.00 3.53 21.03
N MET A 593 -21.79 3.25 22.32
CA MET A 593 -20.65 2.45 22.80
C MET A 593 -20.90 0.93 22.79
N ALA A 594 -22.14 0.47 22.94
CA ALA A 594 -22.46 -0.95 23.05
C ALA A 594 -22.06 -1.79 21.82
N PRO A 595 -22.29 -1.35 20.56
CA PRO A 595 -21.84 -2.09 19.39
C PRO A 595 -20.31 -2.22 19.36
N ILE A 596 -19.58 -1.13 19.63
CA ILE A 596 -18.12 -1.10 19.62
C ILE A 596 -17.55 -2.08 20.66
N SER A 597 -18.07 -2.04 21.89
CA SER A 597 -17.66 -2.96 22.96
C SER A 597 -18.01 -4.41 22.65
N PHE A 598 -19.17 -4.69 22.03
CA PHE A 598 -19.55 -6.05 21.64
C PHE A 598 -18.57 -6.66 20.65
N PHE A 599 -18.19 -5.92 19.60
CA PHE A 599 -17.22 -6.40 18.61
C PHE A 599 -15.80 -6.48 19.17
N ALA A 600 -15.41 -5.54 20.05
CA ALA A 600 -14.14 -5.61 20.77
C ALA A 600 -14.02 -6.91 21.59
N ILE A 601 -15.10 -7.31 22.25
CA ILE A 601 -15.18 -8.55 23.03
C ILE A 601 -15.13 -9.78 22.11
N SER A 602 -15.89 -9.81 21.01
CA SER A 602 -15.87 -10.92 20.04
C SER A 602 -14.48 -11.13 19.43
N ALA A 603 -13.77 -10.04 19.11
CA ALA A 603 -12.40 -10.08 18.63
C ALA A 603 -11.42 -10.61 19.71
N ALA A 604 -11.57 -10.19 20.96
CA ALA A 604 -10.74 -10.67 22.07
C ALA A 604 -10.87 -12.18 22.30
N PHE A 605 -12.06 -12.75 22.07
CA PHE A 605 -12.30 -14.20 22.16
C PHE A 605 -11.89 -14.99 20.92
N LYS A 606 -11.25 -14.36 19.91
CA LYS A 606 -10.88 -14.99 18.63
C LYS A 606 -12.05 -15.60 17.85
N VAL A 607 -13.26 -15.10 18.08
CA VAL A 607 -14.48 -15.48 17.32
C VAL A 607 -15.02 -14.23 16.64
N PRO A 608 -14.43 -13.77 15.53
CA PRO A 608 -14.94 -12.61 14.81
C PRO A 608 -16.31 -12.96 14.20
N LEU A 609 -17.38 -12.46 14.81
CA LEU A 609 -18.77 -12.69 14.39
C LEU A 609 -19.16 -11.95 13.09
N ILE A 610 -18.29 -11.05 12.61
CA ILE A 610 -18.49 -10.25 11.39
C ILE A 610 -17.24 -10.33 10.52
N THR A 611 -17.44 -10.51 9.22
CA THR A 611 -16.36 -10.40 8.21
C THR A 611 -15.85 -8.96 8.15
N VAL A 612 -14.55 -8.77 7.89
CA VAL A 612 -13.93 -7.44 7.81
C VAL A 612 -14.64 -6.48 6.84
N THR A 613 -15.25 -7.02 5.78
CA THR A 613 -16.11 -6.26 4.86
C THR A 613 -17.36 -5.68 5.53
N ASN A 614 -18.06 -6.49 6.33
CA ASN A 614 -19.29 -6.07 7.01
C ASN A 614 -18.99 -5.22 8.25
N SER A 615 -17.77 -5.28 8.82
CA SER A 615 -17.36 -4.38 9.90
C SER A 615 -17.15 -2.94 9.41
N LYS A 616 -16.99 -2.70 8.10
CA LYS A 616 -16.99 -1.34 7.52
C LYS A 616 -18.28 -0.59 7.82
N ILE A 617 -19.43 -1.28 7.78
CA ILE A 617 -20.73 -0.69 8.15
C ILE A 617 -20.69 -0.24 9.61
N LEU A 618 -20.20 -1.08 10.51
CA LEU A 618 -20.05 -0.74 11.94
C LEU A 618 -19.13 0.47 12.13
N LEU A 619 -18.01 0.49 11.42
CA LEU A 619 -16.96 1.48 11.57
C LEU A 619 -17.31 2.85 10.94
N VAL A 620 -18.12 2.87 9.89
CA VAL A 620 -18.50 4.12 9.23
C VAL A 620 -19.82 4.68 9.77
N LEU A 621 -20.74 3.83 10.23
CA LEU A 621 -21.98 4.28 10.89
C LEU A 621 -21.83 4.43 12.39
N PHE A 622 -21.57 3.35 13.12
CA PHE A 622 -21.74 3.36 14.58
C PHE A 622 -20.56 4.00 15.32
N TYR A 623 -19.34 3.77 14.83
CA TYR A 623 -18.13 4.28 15.44
C TYR A 623 -18.09 5.83 15.54
N PRO A 624 -18.52 6.61 14.52
CA PRO A 624 -18.48 8.08 14.60
C PRO A 624 -19.80 8.74 15.03
N VAL A 625 -20.90 7.98 15.16
CA VAL A 625 -22.22 8.53 15.52
C VAL A 625 -22.22 9.23 16.88
N ASN A 626 -21.41 8.72 17.83
CA ASN A 626 -21.25 9.37 19.14
C ASN A 626 -20.76 10.83 18.98
N SER A 627 -19.70 11.02 18.21
CA SER A 627 -19.07 12.32 17.97
C SER A 627 -20.00 13.31 17.25
N CYS A 628 -20.88 12.81 16.38
CA CYS A 628 -21.90 13.61 15.71
C CYS A 628 -23.06 13.99 16.64
N ALA A 629 -23.47 13.11 17.54
CA ALA A 629 -24.65 13.33 18.40
C ALA A 629 -24.38 14.33 19.55
N ASN A 630 -23.15 14.38 20.07
CA ASN A 630 -22.76 15.16 21.25
C ASN A 630 -23.17 16.65 21.20
N PRO A 631 -22.89 17.42 20.13
CA PRO A 631 -23.35 18.81 20.00
C PRO A 631 -24.86 18.99 20.13
N PHE A 632 -25.64 18.08 19.53
CA PHE A 632 -27.10 18.12 19.60
C PHE A 632 -27.60 17.79 21.00
N LEU A 633 -26.98 16.81 21.68
CA LEU A 633 -27.29 16.48 23.07
C LEU A 633 -27.04 17.68 23.99
N TYR A 634 -25.96 18.43 23.80
CA TYR A 634 -25.70 19.65 24.56
C TYR A 634 -26.73 20.74 24.28
N ALA A 635 -27.07 20.96 23.00
CA ALA A 635 -28.11 21.91 22.62
C ALA A 635 -29.49 21.54 23.20
N ILE A 636 -29.85 20.26 23.22
CA ILE A 636 -31.19 19.80 23.64
C ILE A 636 -31.31 19.59 25.15
N PHE A 637 -30.23 19.33 25.88
CA PHE A 637 -30.33 19.02 27.31
C PHE A 637 -29.70 20.09 28.23
N THR A 638 -28.77 20.91 27.73
CA THR A 638 -28.04 21.88 28.56
C THR A 638 -28.63 23.30 28.43
N LYS A 639 -29.43 23.72 29.42
CA LYS A 639 -30.05 25.07 29.44
C LYS A 639 -29.01 26.20 29.44
N ALA A 640 -27.89 26.02 30.14
CA ALA A 640 -26.81 27.01 30.19
C ALA A 640 -26.18 27.21 28.80
N PHE A 641 -25.96 26.13 28.06
CA PHE A 641 -25.45 26.17 26.69
C PHE A 641 -26.42 26.87 25.74
N ARG A 642 -27.72 26.54 25.79
CA ARG A 642 -28.75 27.23 24.98
C ARG A 642 -28.79 28.73 25.26
N ARG A 643 -28.70 29.13 26.53
CA ARG A 643 -28.65 30.54 26.91
C ARG A 643 -27.45 31.24 26.28
N ASP A 644 -26.27 30.65 26.43
CA ASP A 644 -25.01 31.24 25.96
C ASP A 644 -25.00 31.28 24.40
N PHE A 645 -25.56 30.27 23.73
CA PHE A 645 -25.81 30.26 22.28
C PHE A 645 -26.72 31.40 21.83
N PHE A 646 -27.91 31.57 22.44
CA PHE A 646 -28.84 32.64 22.04
C PHE A 646 -28.29 34.04 22.35
N LEU A 647 -27.55 34.22 23.44
CA LEU A 647 -26.88 35.49 23.76
C LEU A 647 -25.80 35.84 22.73
N LEU A 648 -25.06 34.85 22.22
CA LEU A 648 -24.06 35.03 21.18
C LEU A 648 -24.70 35.30 19.81
N MET A 649 -25.75 34.56 19.45
CA MET A 649 -26.53 34.78 18.23
C MET A 649 -27.14 36.19 18.19
N SER A 650 -27.59 36.70 19.35
CA SER A 650 -28.06 38.07 19.48
C SER A 650 -26.98 39.13 19.27
N ARG A 651 -25.70 38.84 19.55
CA ARG A 651 -24.57 39.73 19.22
C ARG A 651 -24.25 39.70 17.72
N LEU A 652 -24.50 38.57 17.05
CA LEU A 652 -24.35 38.38 15.60
C LEU A 652 -25.57 38.87 14.79
N GLY A 653 -26.60 39.44 15.45
CA GLY A 653 -27.74 40.09 14.80
C GLY A 653 -29.00 39.22 14.63
N CYS A 654 -28.94 37.91 14.92
CA CYS A 654 -30.08 36.98 14.78
C CYS A 654 -30.68 36.60 16.15
N CYS A 655 -31.98 36.24 16.20
CA CYS A 655 -32.65 35.72 17.41
C CYS A 655 -32.68 36.66 18.64
N LYS A 656 -32.72 37.99 18.45
CA LYS A 656 -32.80 39.00 19.54
C LYS A 656 -33.94 38.74 20.53
N ARG A 657 -35.10 38.26 20.06
CA ARG A 657 -36.30 38.01 20.89
C ARG A 657 -36.12 36.87 21.90
N GLN A 658 -35.41 35.80 21.54
CA GLN A 658 -35.08 34.69 22.45
C GLN A 658 -34.01 35.10 23.47
N ALA A 659 -33.01 35.89 23.07
CA ALA A 659 -31.97 36.37 23.97
C ALA A 659 -32.51 37.30 25.07
N GLU A 660 -33.49 38.16 24.74
CA GLU A 660 -34.18 39.00 25.71
C GLU A 660 -35.02 38.19 26.71
N LEU A 661 -35.69 37.11 26.28
CA LEU A 661 -36.38 36.19 27.21
C LEU A 661 -35.43 35.52 28.22
N TYR A 662 -34.20 35.21 27.80
CA TYR A 662 -33.17 34.68 28.70
C TYR A 662 -32.57 35.76 29.63
N ARG A 663 -32.50 37.02 29.20
CA ARG A 663 -32.13 38.16 30.05
C ARG A 663 -33.19 38.46 31.12
N VAL A 664 -34.46 38.49 30.75
CA VAL A 664 -35.60 38.79 31.64
C VAL A 664 -35.74 37.73 32.75
N ASN A 665 -35.53 36.44 32.45
CA ASN A 665 -35.54 35.36 33.45
C ASN A 665 -34.44 35.47 34.52
N ASN A 666 -33.33 36.16 34.24
CA ASN A 666 -32.29 36.46 35.23
C ASN A 666 -32.73 37.58 36.18
N PHE A 667 -33.51 38.54 35.68
CA PHE A 667 -34.01 39.67 36.45
C PHE A 667 -35.16 39.28 37.39
N THR A 668 -36.04 38.38 36.96
CA THR A 668 -37.11 37.82 37.81
C THR A 668 -36.58 36.91 38.93
N ALA A 669 -35.48 36.19 38.71
CA ALA A 669 -34.83 35.39 39.77
C ALA A 669 -34.14 36.26 40.84
N TYR A 670 -33.63 37.44 40.45
CA TYR A 670 -33.03 38.39 41.38
C TYR A 670 -34.11 39.11 42.22
N THR A 671 -35.24 39.45 41.61
CA THR A 671 -36.38 40.07 42.30
C THR A 671 -37.21 39.10 43.15
N SER A 672 -37.25 37.81 42.82
CA SER A 672 -37.87 36.80 43.69
C SER A 672 -37.07 36.54 44.97
N ASN A 673 -35.74 36.64 44.92
CA ASN A 673 -34.88 36.49 46.10
C ASN A 673 -34.94 37.74 47.02
N MET A 674 -35.12 38.95 46.48
CA MET A 674 -35.33 40.14 47.32
C MET A 674 -36.72 40.19 47.98
N LYS A 675 -37.73 39.52 47.42
CA LYS A 675 -39.07 39.45 48.03
C LYS A 675 -39.20 38.47 49.19
N MET A 676 -38.21 37.58 49.38
CA MET A 676 -38.24 36.57 50.43
C MET A 676 -37.58 37.03 51.75
N ASP A 677 -36.75 38.08 51.71
CA ASP A 677 -36.10 38.68 52.89
C ASP A 677 -36.91 39.80 53.56
N SER A 678 -38.06 40.21 53.01
CA SER A 678 -38.86 41.33 53.56
C SER A 678 -40.20 40.93 54.17
N LEU A 679 -40.43 39.65 54.50
CA LEU A 679 -41.68 39.20 55.14
C LEU A 679 -41.50 38.85 56.63
N TYR A 680 -40.90 39.76 57.40
CA TYR A 680 -41.13 39.87 58.84
C TYR A 680 -41.25 41.35 59.21
N THR A 681 -42.51 41.79 59.34
CA THR A 681 -43.06 42.90 60.15
C THR A 681 -44.26 43.51 59.41
N GLY A 682 -45.47 43.28 59.91
CA GLY A 682 -46.66 44.05 59.50
C GLY A 682 -46.88 45.25 60.43
N PRO A 683 -48.02 45.95 60.35
CA PRO A 683 -48.83 46.29 59.17
C PRO A 683 -49.13 47.81 59.11
N LYS A 684 -49.55 48.36 57.94
CA LYS A 684 -50.58 49.42 57.84
C LYS A 684 -50.96 49.74 56.38
N LYS A 685 -52.26 50.00 56.19
CA LYS A 685 -52.97 50.44 54.96
C LYS A 685 -52.36 51.71 54.37
N THR A 686 -52.28 51.82 53.03
CA THR A 686 -53.17 52.65 52.16
C THR A 686 -52.69 52.73 50.70
N SER A 687 -53.69 52.82 49.82
CA SER A 687 -53.76 53.42 48.48
C SER A 687 -52.82 53.01 47.33
N ARG A 688 -53.54 52.57 46.28
CA ARG A 688 -53.21 52.46 44.86
C ARG A 688 -52.74 53.82 44.30
N THR A 689 -51.61 53.85 43.60
CA THR A 689 -51.33 54.84 42.55
C THR A 689 -50.45 54.21 41.47
N GLU A 690 -50.96 54.16 40.25
CA GLU A 690 -50.18 53.92 39.03
C GLU A 690 -49.15 55.04 38.86
N LEU A 691 -47.94 54.72 38.41
CA LEU A 691 -47.12 55.69 37.70
C LEU A 691 -46.29 55.01 36.60
N HIS A 692 -46.59 55.44 35.38
CA HIS A 692 -45.83 55.23 34.15
C HIS A 692 -44.34 55.54 34.34
N LEU A 693 -43.47 54.67 33.80
CA LEU A 693 -42.06 54.97 33.57
C LEU A 693 -41.81 55.05 32.06
N THR A 694 -41.73 56.29 31.55
CA THR A 694 -41.08 56.61 30.29
C THR A 694 -39.58 56.80 30.51
N ALA A 695 -38.80 56.37 29.53
CA ALA A 695 -37.34 56.49 29.47
C ALA A 695 -36.88 57.95 29.42
N SER A 696 -35.80 58.29 30.15
CA SER A 696 -34.62 59.03 29.65
C SER A 696 -33.57 59.22 30.75
N ASP A 697 -32.31 58.95 30.35
CA ASP A 697 -31.02 59.45 30.79
C ASP A 697 -30.56 59.45 32.26
N CYS A 698 -29.37 58.86 32.47
CA CYS A 698 -28.30 59.52 33.23
C CYS A 698 -26.92 58.93 32.87
N GLN A 699 -26.15 59.71 32.11
CA GLN A 699 -24.69 59.64 32.01
C GLN A 699 -24.04 60.20 33.28
N GLN A 700 -22.82 59.73 33.54
CA GLN A 700 -21.78 60.27 34.44
C GLN A 700 -21.94 60.09 35.96
N LEU A 701 -21.03 59.28 36.54
CA LEU A 701 -20.33 59.59 37.79
C LEU A 701 -19.07 58.70 37.90
N ASN A 702 -17.92 59.26 37.54
CA ASN A 702 -16.58 58.81 37.93
C ASN A 702 -16.13 59.70 39.09
N VAL A 703 -15.78 59.12 40.24
CA VAL A 703 -15.14 59.84 41.35
C VAL A 703 -14.02 59.00 41.98
N HIS A 704 -12.82 59.55 41.84
CA HIS A 704 -11.62 59.58 42.70
C HIS A 704 -10.96 58.31 43.27
N GLU A 705 -9.70 58.13 42.83
CA GLU A 705 -8.56 57.67 43.65
C GLU A 705 -7.56 58.82 43.87
N LYS A 706 -7.04 58.92 45.10
CA LYS A 706 -5.77 59.55 45.56
C LYS A 706 -5.34 58.72 46.79
N PRO A 707 -4.07 58.70 47.26
CA PRO A 707 -2.96 59.68 47.11
C PRO A 707 -1.65 59.02 46.57
N THR A 708 -0.56 59.70 46.19
CA THR A 708 0.48 60.33 47.05
C THR A 708 1.55 61.10 46.23
N SER A 709 1.97 62.27 46.76
CA SER A 709 3.33 62.89 46.89
C SER A 709 4.48 62.48 45.94
N THR A 710 5.42 63.29 45.42
CA THR A 710 6.11 64.56 45.75
C THR A 710 6.87 64.97 44.46
N GLY A 711 6.98 66.24 44.05
CA GLY A 711 8.03 67.16 44.50
C GLY A 711 8.90 67.62 43.31
N SER A 712 9.17 68.94 43.28
CA SER A 712 9.90 69.77 42.28
C SER A 712 9.28 69.94 40.89
#